data_AF-A0A8X7PK85-F1
#
_entry.id   AF-A0A8X7PK85-F1
#
_cell.length_a   1.000
_cell.length_b   1.000
_cell.length_c   1.000
_cell.angle_alpha   90.00
_cell.angle_beta   90.00
_cell.angle_gamma   90.00
#
_symmetry.space_group_name_H-M   'P 1'
#
loop_
_entity.id
_entity.type
_entity.pdbx_description
1 polymer ?
#
loop_
_entity_poly.entity_id
_entity_poly.type
_entity_poly.pdbx_seq_one_letter_code
_entity_poly.pdbx_strand_id
1 'polypeptide(L)'
;MIPSLEGPGIGTNYGRYSSDLGVPEIGINYGRYGSNLPPPEAIPSLVASLSIKHVKTFDMDPRITASFANTGITLSLCIPNDKIPTLSTNLSEADSIIRTSVLPYHKTTIITSISVGNEVSLLPQFSPHLVSAIANVHRAIRRYRLHKKIKVTTTHSLAILSRRFPPSTARFHNSIGETVLRPLVRFLQRTKSPLMVNVYPYLAYKQSFPSIPLDFALFQPVNGSRRRMYRDPYSGVAYTNLFDIMMDSVDSAVKALGLPKIPVVVSEIGWPSSGDPGEVAASLENARVFNQRLVEHLRGGWRKVHVYIFALFDEDQKTGATVEKHWGLLYGNGSKKYDLNISPPFQIGINYGRYGSNLPPPEALPSLVTSLHQTRQNLRHGSKNHHLLRQHWHLPLPLHPQRQDPDPLHQPLRSRLHHPNLRLALPQDHNHHLNLRRQRSLASPSVHPTLSLRHRQRPPSDQTVQTPQEDQSDDHSLLSDPLAAFPPSTARFHNSIGETVLRPLVRFLQRTKSPLMVNVYPYLAYKQSFPSIPLDFALFQPVNGSRRRMYRDPYSGVAYTNLFDIMMDSVDSAVKALGLPKIPVVVSEIGWPSSGDPGEVAASLENARVFNQRLVEHLRGGWRKVHVYIFALFDEDQKTGATVEKHWGLLYGNGSKKYDLNISPPV
;
A
#
# COMPACT_ATOMS: atom_id res chain seq x y z
N MET A 1 -18.27 28.00 -39.92
CA MET A 1 -17.09 28.70 -39.34
C MET A 1 -16.17 27.65 -38.75
N ILE A 2 -14.86 27.74 -38.95
CA ILE A 2 -13.89 26.84 -38.30
C ILE A 2 -13.55 27.44 -36.92
N PRO A 3 -13.64 26.69 -35.81
CA PRO A 3 -13.19 27.19 -34.51
C PRO A 3 -11.70 27.51 -34.55
N SER A 4 -11.31 28.67 -34.03
CA SER A 4 -9.90 29.07 -33.96
C SER A 4 -9.09 28.06 -33.13
N LEU A 5 -8.07 27.46 -33.73
CA LEU A 5 -7.08 26.65 -33.01
C LEU A 5 -6.26 27.57 -32.10
N GLU A 6 -6.65 27.67 -30.82
CA GLU A 6 -5.75 28.14 -29.78
C GLU A 6 -4.46 27.31 -29.81
N GLY A 7 -3.30 27.97 -29.67
CA GLY A 7 -2.01 27.28 -29.63
C GLY A 7 -1.96 26.25 -28.50
N PRO A 8 -1.16 25.17 -28.63
CA PRO A 8 -1.21 24.04 -27.71
C PRO A 8 -0.92 24.44 -26.26
N GLY A 9 -1.97 24.37 -25.43
CA GLY A 9 -1.88 24.68 -24.01
C GLY A 9 -0.90 23.77 -23.27
N ILE A 10 -0.09 24.37 -22.40
CA ILE A 10 0.78 23.62 -21.49
C ILE A 10 -0.09 22.85 -20.49
N GLY A 11 0.22 21.56 -20.34
CA GLY A 11 -0.64 20.52 -19.82
C GLY A 11 -0.74 20.49 -18.31
N THR A 12 -1.96 20.76 -17.83
CA THR A 12 -2.12 21.52 -16.60
C THR A 12 -3.59 21.82 -16.22
N ASN A 13 -4.60 21.56 -17.06
CA ASN A 13 -5.98 22.07 -16.94
C ASN A 13 -6.63 22.07 -15.53
N TYR A 14 -6.36 21.07 -14.69
CA TYR A 14 -6.86 20.89 -13.30
C TYR A 14 -6.94 22.19 -12.47
N GLY A 15 -5.96 23.10 -12.58
CA GLY A 15 -5.77 24.23 -11.66
C GLY A 15 -6.68 25.46 -11.78
N ARG A 16 -7.56 25.57 -12.79
CA ARG A 16 -8.33 26.82 -13.08
C ARG A 16 -9.39 27.23 -12.04
N TYR A 17 -9.78 26.38 -11.08
CA TYR A 17 -10.94 26.60 -10.18
C TYR A 17 -10.63 26.61 -8.67
N SER A 18 -9.36 26.67 -8.29
CA SER A 18 -8.94 26.72 -6.88
C SER A 18 -8.94 28.15 -6.30
N SER A 19 -9.46 29.13 -7.05
CA SER A 19 -9.79 30.48 -6.58
C SER A 19 -10.56 30.47 -5.26
N ASP A 20 -11.54 29.57 -5.16
CA ASP A 20 -12.49 29.43 -4.06
C ASP A 20 -11.86 28.80 -2.81
N LEU A 21 -10.61 28.32 -2.92
CA LEU A 21 -9.81 27.76 -1.81
C LEU A 21 -8.63 28.68 -1.41
N GLY A 22 -8.50 29.89 -1.97
CA GLY A 22 -7.55 30.91 -1.49
C GLY A 22 -6.21 30.95 -2.22
N VAL A 23 -5.10 30.94 -1.49
CA VAL A 23 -3.71 30.81 -1.96
C VAL A 23 -3.35 29.31 -1.92
N PRO A 24 -2.50 28.74 -2.80
CA PRO A 24 -2.14 27.34 -2.67
C PRO A 24 -1.20 27.17 -1.49
N GLU A 25 -1.64 26.41 -0.49
CA GLU A 25 -0.90 26.20 0.74
C GLU A 25 -0.29 24.79 0.75
N ILE A 26 0.86 24.68 1.42
CA ILE A 26 1.61 23.43 1.57
C ILE A 26 1.38 22.95 3.00
N GLY A 27 0.77 21.78 3.11
CA GLY A 27 0.57 21.04 4.34
C GLY A 27 1.49 19.82 4.46
N ILE A 28 1.32 19.10 5.56
CA ILE A 28 2.04 17.86 5.87
C ILE A 28 1.08 16.78 6.38
N ASN A 29 1.34 15.52 6.03
CA ASN A 29 0.67 14.37 6.62
C ASN A 29 1.38 13.98 7.92
N TYR A 30 0.66 13.96 9.02
CA TYR A 30 1.14 13.46 10.31
C TYR A 30 0.72 12.00 10.46
N GLY A 31 1.55 11.11 9.91
CA GLY A 31 1.55 9.68 10.23
C GLY A 31 2.10 9.43 11.64
N ARG A 32 1.74 8.29 12.25
CA ARG A 32 2.04 7.95 13.65
C ARG A 32 2.50 6.49 13.88
N TYR A 33 2.81 5.74 12.82
CA TYR A 33 3.36 4.39 12.90
C TYR A 33 4.88 4.42 13.14
N GLY A 34 5.30 4.96 14.27
CA GLY A 34 6.71 5.06 14.63
C GLY A 34 6.98 4.81 16.11
N SER A 35 8.07 4.11 16.41
CA SER A 35 8.47 3.67 17.75
C SER A 35 9.02 4.80 18.64
N ASN A 36 9.53 5.86 18.03
CA ASN A 36 10.32 6.92 18.66
C ASN A 36 9.83 8.34 18.36
N LEU A 37 8.56 8.48 17.95
CA LEU A 37 7.98 9.76 17.53
C LEU A 37 7.81 10.76 18.70
N PRO A 38 7.98 12.07 18.47
CA PRO A 38 7.71 13.10 19.47
C PRO A 38 6.25 13.08 19.96
N PRO A 39 6.00 13.48 21.23
CA PRO A 39 4.64 13.52 21.78
C PRO A 39 3.78 14.60 21.11
N PRO A 40 2.42 14.50 21.17
CA PRO A 40 1.49 15.41 20.50
C PRO A 40 1.76 16.91 20.70
N GLU A 41 2.28 17.28 21.87
CA GLU A 41 2.55 18.65 22.31
C GLU A 41 3.77 19.27 21.61
N ALA A 42 4.70 18.46 21.11
CA ALA A 42 5.87 18.93 20.35
C ALA A 42 5.58 19.18 18.86
N ILE A 43 4.52 18.57 18.33
CA ILE A 43 4.22 18.55 16.89
C ILE A 43 3.94 19.95 16.31
N PRO A 44 3.20 20.87 16.95
CA PRO A 44 2.97 22.20 16.39
C PRO A 44 4.28 22.97 16.16
N SER A 45 5.22 22.88 17.10
CA SER A 45 6.54 23.52 16.99
C SER A 45 7.40 22.92 15.88
N LEU A 46 7.35 21.59 15.69
CA LEU A 46 8.04 20.91 14.60
C LEU A 46 7.46 21.26 13.23
N VAL A 47 6.13 21.34 13.11
CA VAL A 47 5.44 21.76 11.87
C VAL A 47 5.73 23.23 11.56
N ALA A 48 5.76 24.10 12.58
CA ALA A 48 6.12 25.51 12.43
C ALA A 48 7.59 25.71 12.02
N SER A 49 8.53 24.89 12.50
CA SER A 49 9.95 24.97 12.09
C SER A 49 10.18 24.58 10.63
N LEU A 50 9.27 23.82 10.03
CA LEU A 50 9.20 23.55 8.59
C LEU A 50 8.52 24.68 7.79
N SER A 51 8.09 25.77 8.43
CA SER A 51 7.25 26.83 7.84
C SER A 51 5.89 26.35 7.28
N ILE A 52 5.40 25.20 7.76
CA ILE A 52 4.13 24.61 7.34
C ILE A 52 3.00 25.07 8.27
N LYS A 53 1.79 25.25 7.72
CA LYS A 53 0.61 25.73 8.49
C LYS A 53 -0.62 24.82 8.40
N HIS A 54 -0.50 23.65 7.77
CA HIS A 54 -1.63 22.75 7.53
C HIS A 54 -1.21 21.31 7.78
N VAL A 55 -1.98 20.56 8.57
CA VAL A 55 -1.70 19.17 8.93
C VAL A 55 -2.89 18.29 8.57
N LYS A 56 -2.64 17.14 7.94
CA LYS A 56 -3.61 16.04 7.76
C LYS A 56 -3.28 14.92 8.74
N THR A 57 -4.27 14.45 9.49
CA THR A 57 -4.17 13.24 10.32
C THR A 57 -4.87 12.06 9.63
N PHE A 58 -4.61 10.85 10.11
CA PHE A 58 -5.28 9.62 9.65
C PHE A 58 -6.38 9.13 10.61
N ASP A 59 -6.56 9.84 11.71
CA ASP A 59 -7.53 9.58 12.77
C ASP A 59 -8.10 10.89 13.35
N MET A 60 -8.90 10.77 14.43
CA MET A 60 -9.48 11.89 15.19
C MET A 60 -9.06 11.88 16.68
N ASP A 61 -7.82 11.50 16.98
CA ASP A 61 -7.28 11.46 18.34
C ASP A 61 -7.39 12.84 19.03
N PRO A 62 -8.20 12.96 20.10
CA PRO A 62 -8.48 14.25 20.73
C PRO A 62 -7.23 14.94 21.31
N ARG A 63 -6.16 14.19 21.61
CA ARG A 63 -4.89 14.75 22.10
C ARG A 63 -4.16 15.54 21.01
N ILE A 64 -4.19 15.03 19.78
CA ILE A 64 -3.65 15.76 18.61
C ILE A 64 -4.50 17.01 18.36
N THR A 65 -5.82 16.87 18.36
CA THR A 65 -6.74 18.01 18.14
C THR A 65 -6.60 19.08 19.24
N ALA A 66 -6.24 18.69 20.47
CA ALA A 66 -5.94 19.59 21.57
C ALA A 66 -4.57 20.30 21.43
N SER A 67 -3.50 19.61 21.03
CA SER A 67 -2.15 20.20 21.00
C SER A 67 -2.01 21.34 19.98
N PHE A 68 -2.81 21.34 18.92
CA PHE A 68 -2.86 22.44 17.94
C PHE A 68 -3.71 23.67 18.38
N ALA A 69 -4.28 23.68 19.60
CA ALA A 69 -5.07 24.79 20.10
C ALA A 69 -4.30 26.13 20.09
N ASN A 70 -4.91 27.17 19.54
CA ASN A 70 -4.39 28.54 19.45
C ASN A 70 -3.07 28.70 18.64
N THR A 71 -2.57 27.64 18.00
CA THR A 71 -1.29 27.68 17.24
C THR A 71 -1.38 28.36 15.86
N GLY A 72 -2.61 28.59 15.36
CA GLY A 72 -2.83 29.10 14.00
C GLY A 72 -2.62 28.05 12.88
N ILE A 73 -2.18 26.84 13.21
CA ILE A 73 -2.05 25.71 12.27
C ILE A 73 -3.42 25.05 12.07
N THR A 74 -3.75 24.67 10.83
CA THR A 74 -5.06 24.09 10.48
C THR A 74 -5.04 22.57 10.42
N LEU A 75 -6.10 21.90 10.87
CA LEU A 75 -6.25 20.44 10.84
C LEU A 75 -7.28 19.96 9.80
N SER A 76 -6.84 19.03 8.95
CA SER A 76 -7.72 18.10 8.24
C SER A 76 -7.75 16.76 8.98
N LEU A 77 -8.84 16.49 9.70
CA LEU A 77 -9.02 15.25 10.46
C LEU A 77 -9.50 14.11 9.56
N CYS A 78 -9.35 12.85 9.99
CA CYS A 78 -9.80 11.68 9.24
C CYS A 78 -10.56 10.70 10.16
N ILE A 79 -11.76 10.29 9.74
CA ILE A 79 -12.51 9.21 10.39
C ILE A 79 -11.94 7.86 9.91
N PRO A 80 -11.52 6.96 10.81
CA PRO A 80 -11.01 5.63 10.45
C PRO A 80 -11.95 4.78 9.59
N ASN A 81 -11.37 3.94 8.73
CA ASN A 81 -12.08 3.15 7.72
C ASN A 81 -13.16 2.21 8.30
N ASP A 82 -12.91 1.64 9.48
CA ASP A 82 -13.82 0.69 10.14
C ASP A 82 -15.16 1.32 10.54
N LYS A 83 -15.23 2.65 10.70
CA LYS A 83 -16.48 3.35 11.06
C LYS A 83 -17.43 3.54 9.89
N ILE A 84 -16.97 3.39 8.64
CA ILE A 84 -17.76 3.72 7.43
C ILE A 84 -19.07 2.93 7.33
N PRO A 85 -19.12 1.60 7.56
CA PRO A 85 -20.37 0.84 7.48
C PRO A 85 -21.40 1.33 8.51
N THR A 86 -21.00 1.49 9.78
CA THR A 86 -21.86 2.00 10.85
C THR A 86 -22.34 3.43 10.58
N LEU A 87 -21.45 4.31 10.12
CA LEU A 87 -21.78 5.70 9.78
C LEU A 87 -22.71 5.81 8.57
N SER A 88 -22.76 4.81 7.69
CA SER A 88 -23.65 4.82 6.53
C SER A 88 -25.14 4.64 6.91
N THR A 89 -25.42 3.89 7.99
CA THR A 89 -26.77 3.60 8.47
C THR A 89 -27.15 4.41 9.72
N ASN A 90 -26.19 4.70 10.60
CA ASN A 90 -26.44 5.36 11.88
C ASN A 90 -26.02 6.85 11.89
N LEU A 91 -27.00 7.75 11.88
CA LEU A 91 -26.77 9.19 12.03
C LEU A 91 -26.31 9.59 13.45
N SER A 92 -26.77 8.89 14.48
CA SER A 92 -26.42 9.21 15.88
C SER A 92 -24.96 8.89 16.17
N GLU A 93 -24.38 7.90 15.49
CA GLU A 93 -22.93 7.64 15.52
C GLU A 93 -22.15 8.80 14.90
N ALA A 94 -22.59 9.30 13.74
CA ALA A 94 -21.98 10.47 13.10
C ALA A 94 -22.09 11.72 13.98
N ASP A 95 -23.22 11.92 14.65
CA ASP A 95 -23.43 12.99 15.62
C ASP A 95 -22.50 12.86 16.84
N SER A 96 -22.35 11.63 17.37
CA SER A 96 -21.45 11.28 18.47
C SER A 96 -19.99 11.66 18.16
N ILE A 97 -19.47 11.25 17.00
CA ILE A 97 -18.09 11.59 16.57
C ILE A 97 -17.88 13.11 16.48
N ILE A 98 -18.85 13.87 15.97
CA ILE A 98 -18.73 15.33 15.93
C ILE A 98 -18.76 15.91 17.35
N ARG A 99 -19.63 15.40 18.24
CA ARG A 99 -19.72 15.84 19.64
C ARG A 99 -18.45 15.56 20.46
N THR A 100 -17.73 14.48 20.19
CA THR A 100 -16.53 14.09 20.95
C THR A 100 -15.23 14.63 20.33
N SER A 101 -15.06 14.52 19.01
CA SER A 101 -13.79 14.84 18.34
C SER A 101 -13.71 16.25 17.74
N VAL A 102 -14.84 16.98 17.62
CA VAL A 102 -14.86 18.31 16.98
C VAL A 102 -15.38 19.41 17.93
N LEU A 103 -16.53 19.19 18.59
CA LEU A 103 -17.14 20.25 19.41
C LEU A 103 -16.30 20.77 20.59
N PRO A 104 -15.44 19.98 21.27
CA PRO A 104 -14.59 20.53 22.33
C PRO A 104 -13.49 21.46 21.81
N TYR A 105 -13.08 21.30 20.55
CA TYR A 105 -11.86 21.90 20.01
C TYR A 105 -12.08 23.01 18.97
N HIS A 106 -13.25 23.05 18.29
CA HIS A 106 -13.49 23.90 17.11
C HIS A 106 -13.39 25.44 17.34
N LYS A 107 -13.22 25.88 18.59
CA LYS A 107 -13.07 27.28 18.98
C LYS A 107 -11.61 27.73 19.08
N THR A 108 -10.70 26.81 19.42
CA THR A 108 -9.26 27.06 19.63
C THR A 108 -8.39 26.39 18.56
N THR A 109 -8.80 25.23 18.05
CA THR A 109 -8.12 24.50 16.97
C THR A 109 -8.84 24.72 15.63
N ILE A 110 -8.08 25.11 14.59
CA ILE A 110 -8.64 25.45 13.28
C ILE A 110 -8.86 24.19 12.44
N ILE A 111 -9.96 23.48 12.70
CA ILE A 111 -10.36 22.32 11.88
C ILE A 111 -10.96 22.84 10.55
N THR A 112 -10.38 22.44 9.41
CA THR A 112 -10.79 22.85 8.05
C THR A 112 -11.56 21.75 7.32
N SER A 113 -11.21 20.49 7.56
CA SER A 113 -11.82 19.36 6.86
C SER A 113 -11.88 18.08 7.69
N ILE A 114 -12.81 17.22 7.30
CA ILE A 114 -13.00 15.85 7.78
C ILE A 114 -13.01 14.93 6.56
N SER A 115 -12.01 14.06 6.45
CA SER A 115 -12.07 12.90 5.57
C SER A 115 -12.89 11.80 6.22
N VAL A 116 -13.71 11.10 5.45
CA VAL A 116 -14.38 9.86 5.85
C VAL A 116 -13.64 8.70 5.19
N GLY A 117 -12.73 8.09 5.94
CA GLY A 117 -11.79 7.08 5.47
C GLY A 117 -10.59 7.61 4.69
N ASN A 118 -9.66 6.69 4.39
CA ASN A 118 -8.51 6.88 3.51
C ASN A 118 -8.43 5.75 2.46
N GLU A 119 -8.40 6.12 1.17
CA GLU A 119 -8.29 5.25 -0.02
C GLU A 119 -9.36 4.17 -0.24
N VAL A 120 -10.45 4.19 0.55
CA VAL A 120 -11.45 3.12 0.66
C VAL A 120 -12.30 2.81 -0.58
N SER A 121 -12.26 3.62 -1.64
CA SER A 121 -13.26 3.55 -2.73
C SER A 121 -13.18 2.31 -3.62
N LEU A 122 -12.09 1.55 -3.61
CA LEU A 122 -11.99 0.25 -4.29
C LEU A 122 -12.20 -0.95 -3.35
N LEU A 123 -12.33 -0.72 -2.03
CA LEU A 123 -12.48 -1.77 -1.03
C LEU A 123 -13.97 -2.16 -0.90
N PRO A 124 -14.39 -3.39 -1.28
CA PRO A 124 -15.81 -3.76 -1.36
C PRO A 124 -16.59 -3.61 -0.05
N GLN A 125 -15.92 -3.77 1.09
CA GLN A 125 -16.50 -3.64 2.43
C GLN A 125 -16.79 -2.18 2.85
N PHE A 126 -16.29 -1.19 2.11
CA PHE A 126 -16.48 0.24 2.43
C PHE A 126 -17.11 1.03 1.29
N SER A 127 -16.80 0.70 0.03
CA SER A 127 -17.20 1.48 -1.15
C SER A 127 -18.72 1.68 -1.28
N PRO A 128 -19.61 0.68 -1.06
CA PRO A 128 -21.06 0.87 -1.10
C PRO A 128 -21.60 1.78 0.02
N HIS A 129 -20.87 1.87 1.14
CA HIS A 129 -21.28 2.61 2.34
C HIS A 129 -20.80 4.08 2.33
N LEU A 130 -19.77 4.38 1.53
CA LEU A 130 -18.99 5.61 1.56
C LEU A 130 -19.82 6.89 1.40
N VAL A 131 -20.67 6.96 0.37
CA VAL A 131 -21.46 8.18 0.06
C VAL A 131 -22.46 8.49 1.18
N SER A 132 -23.10 7.45 1.73
CA SER A 132 -24.07 7.58 2.83
C SER A 132 -23.38 7.99 4.13
N ALA A 133 -22.19 7.43 4.44
CA ALA A 133 -21.40 7.82 5.60
C ALA A 133 -20.99 9.31 5.52
N ILE A 134 -20.46 9.75 4.37
CA ILE A 134 -20.12 11.15 4.10
C ILE A 134 -21.34 12.08 4.25
N ALA A 135 -22.50 11.66 3.74
CA ALA A 135 -23.74 12.42 3.86
C ALA A 135 -24.24 12.53 5.31
N ASN A 136 -24.05 11.49 6.12
CA ASN A 136 -24.43 11.47 7.54
C ASN A 136 -23.48 12.33 8.39
N VAL A 137 -22.16 12.25 8.17
CA VAL A 137 -21.15 13.11 8.83
C VAL A 137 -21.36 14.58 8.50
N HIS A 138 -21.65 14.92 7.23
CA HIS A 138 -22.03 16.27 6.85
C HIS A 138 -23.35 16.73 7.49
N ARG A 139 -24.33 15.83 7.66
CA ARG A 139 -25.60 16.13 8.34
C ARG A 139 -25.37 16.46 9.83
N ALA A 140 -24.49 15.73 10.51
CA ALA A 140 -24.04 16.05 11.87
C ALA A 140 -23.33 17.41 11.94
N ILE A 141 -22.30 17.64 11.12
CA ILE A 141 -21.59 18.93 11.01
C ILE A 141 -22.53 20.11 10.67
N ARG A 142 -23.62 19.86 9.93
CA ARG A 142 -24.64 20.88 9.62
C ARG A 142 -25.54 21.23 10.81
N ARG A 143 -25.87 20.28 11.71
CA ARG A 143 -26.66 20.54 12.94
C ARG A 143 -26.01 21.64 13.78
N TYR A 144 -24.70 21.54 14.01
CA TYR A 144 -23.89 22.51 14.76
C TYR A 144 -23.50 23.76 13.94
N ARG A 145 -24.09 23.95 12.75
CA ARG A 145 -23.82 25.06 11.80
C ARG A 145 -22.36 25.13 11.29
N LEU A 146 -21.50 24.17 11.62
CA LEU A 146 -20.07 24.16 11.29
C LEU A 146 -19.75 23.89 9.80
N HIS A 147 -20.69 23.31 9.03
CA HIS A 147 -20.55 22.99 7.59
C HIS A 147 -20.05 24.11 6.66
N LYS A 148 -20.13 25.39 7.06
CA LYS A 148 -19.53 26.51 6.31
C LYS A 148 -18.01 26.61 6.50
N LYS A 149 -17.49 26.21 7.67
CA LYS A 149 -16.06 26.22 8.04
C LYS A 149 -15.40 24.87 7.81
N ILE A 150 -16.05 23.78 8.23
CA ILE A 150 -15.52 22.41 8.16
C ILE A 150 -16.11 21.70 6.94
N LYS A 151 -15.25 21.29 5.99
CA LYS A 151 -15.63 20.52 4.81
C LYS A 151 -15.61 19.03 5.08
N VAL A 152 -16.61 18.29 4.60
CA VAL A 152 -16.61 16.82 4.67
C VAL A 152 -16.31 16.26 3.29
N THR A 153 -15.35 15.35 3.20
CA THR A 153 -14.88 14.71 1.96
C THR A 153 -14.33 13.30 2.25
N THR A 154 -13.59 12.70 1.32
CA THR A 154 -12.84 11.44 1.49
C THR A 154 -11.60 11.47 0.58
N THR A 155 -10.55 10.74 0.91
CA THR A 155 -9.32 10.67 0.09
C THR A 155 -9.31 9.43 -0.80
N HIS A 156 -8.74 9.55 -1.99
CA HIS A 156 -8.65 8.46 -2.95
C HIS A 156 -7.21 8.20 -3.42
N SER A 157 -6.80 6.94 -3.42
CA SER A 157 -5.71 6.49 -4.26
C SER A 157 -6.03 6.77 -5.73
N LEU A 158 -5.06 7.22 -6.53
CA LEU A 158 -5.24 7.27 -7.99
C LEU A 158 -5.45 5.88 -8.64
N ALA A 159 -5.37 4.80 -7.85
CA ALA A 159 -5.86 3.48 -8.25
C ALA A 159 -7.32 3.49 -8.74
N ILE A 160 -8.18 4.43 -8.29
CA ILE A 160 -9.57 4.57 -8.76
C ILE A 160 -9.69 4.83 -10.28
N LEU A 161 -8.61 5.21 -10.95
CA LEU A 161 -8.51 5.39 -12.39
C LEU A 161 -8.12 4.06 -13.06
N SER A 162 -9.05 3.51 -13.87
CA SER A 162 -8.82 2.33 -14.72
C SER A 162 -7.93 2.66 -15.92
N ARG A 163 -8.17 3.82 -16.54
CA ARG A 163 -7.30 4.42 -17.55
C ARG A 163 -6.70 5.69 -16.97
N ARG A 164 -5.37 5.75 -16.91
CA ARG A 164 -4.61 6.86 -16.31
C ARG A 164 -3.87 7.72 -17.33
N PHE A 165 -3.68 7.20 -18.54
CA PHE A 165 -2.81 7.79 -19.57
C PHE A 165 -3.34 7.45 -20.97
N PRO A 166 -3.19 8.35 -21.97
CA PRO A 166 -2.88 9.78 -21.80
C PRO A 166 -3.99 10.52 -21.01
N PRO A 167 -3.68 11.66 -20.36
CA PRO A 167 -4.59 12.32 -19.41
C PRO A 167 -5.99 12.58 -19.93
N SER A 168 -6.14 13.12 -21.13
CA SER A 168 -7.46 13.41 -21.74
C SER A 168 -8.37 12.19 -21.94
N THR A 169 -7.80 10.99 -21.90
CA THR A 169 -8.52 9.71 -22.04
C THR A 169 -8.76 9.01 -20.70
N ALA A 170 -8.33 9.61 -19.59
CA ALA A 170 -8.43 8.99 -18.27
C ALA A 170 -9.88 8.87 -17.79
N ARG A 171 -10.18 7.75 -17.11
CA ARG A 171 -11.52 7.40 -16.62
C ARG A 171 -11.44 6.63 -15.31
N PHE A 172 -12.46 6.78 -14.48
CA PHE A 172 -12.63 5.97 -13.27
C PHE A 172 -12.98 4.52 -13.60
N HIS A 173 -12.71 3.60 -12.68
CA HIS A 173 -13.01 2.19 -12.84
C HIS A 173 -14.53 1.92 -12.90
N ASN A 174 -14.97 1.14 -13.90
CA ASN A 174 -16.40 0.98 -14.24
C ASN A 174 -17.25 0.47 -13.06
N SER A 175 -16.70 -0.37 -12.18
CA SER A 175 -17.40 -0.91 -11.00
C SER A 175 -17.78 0.15 -9.95
N ILE A 176 -17.12 1.32 -9.94
CA ILE A 176 -17.34 2.39 -8.95
C ILE A 176 -17.63 3.76 -9.56
N GLY A 177 -17.35 3.96 -10.85
CA GLY A 177 -17.51 5.25 -11.53
C GLY A 177 -18.95 5.79 -11.47
N GLU A 178 -19.91 4.97 -11.89
CA GLU A 178 -21.34 5.32 -11.89
C GLU A 178 -22.00 5.22 -10.51
N THR A 179 -21.65 4.18 -9.76
CA THR A 179 -22.33 3.75 -8.52
C THR A 179 -21.87 4.51 -7.28
N VAL A 180 -20.60 4.94 -7.23
CA VAL A 180 -19.98 5.54 -6.02
C VAL A 180 -19.40 6.91 -6.33
N LEU A 181 -18.55 7.04 -7.36
CA LEU A 181 -17.82 8.27 -7.63
C LEU A 181 -18.69 9.36 -8.25
N ARG A 182 -19.61 9.04 -9.17
CA ARG A 182 -20.61 10.00 -9.69
C ARG A 182 -21.47 10.62 -8.56
N PRO A 183 -22.13 9.84 -7.68
CA PRO A 183 -22.90 10.42 -6.58
C PRO A 183 -22.01 11.14 -5.55
N LEU A 184 -20.78 10.65 -5.30
CA LEU A 184 -19.81 11.34 -4.44
C LEU A 184 -19.41 12.72 -4.98
N VAL A 185 -18.95 12.83 -6.22
CA VAL A 185 -18.54 14.12 -6.81
C VAL A 185 -19.71 15.11 -6.85
N ARG A 186 -20.92 14.65 -7.21
CA ARG A 186 -22.15 15.46 -7.11
C ARG A 186 -22.44 15.92 -5.68
N PHE A 187 -22.21 15.06 -4.68
CA PHE A 187 -22.35 15.43 -3.27
C PHE A 187 -21.35 16.54 -2.90
N LEU A 188 -20.06 16.34 -3.20
CA LEU A 188 -18.99 17.27 -2.87
C LEU A 188 -19.19 18.64 -3.54
N GLN A 189 -19.60 18.67 -4.81
CA GLN A 189 -19.98 19.90 -5.52
C GLN A 189 -21.11 20.65 -4.78
N ARG A 190 -22.17 19.94 -4.38
CA ARG A 190 -23.31 20.52 -3.64
C ARG A 190 -22.94 21.04 -2.24
N THR A 191 -21.97 20.43 -1.55
CA THR A 191 -21.49 20.91 -0.24
C THR A 191 -20.36 21.95 -0.35
N LYS A 192 -19.89 22.25 -1.57
CA LYS A 192 -18.64 22.99 -1.83
C LYS A 192 -17.47 22.40 -1.03
N SER A 193 -17.30 21.08 -1.11
CA SER A 193 -16.14 20.32 -0.61
C SER A 193 -15.20 20.01 -1.78
N PRO A 194 -13.87 19.92 -1.57
CA PRO A 194 -12.94 19.46 -2.58
C PRO A 194 -13.00 17.93 -2.74
N LEU A 195 -12.58 17.44 -3.91
CA LEU A 195 -12.14 16.06 -4.11
C LEU A 195 -10.71 15.92 -3.57
N MET A 196 -10.42 14.92 -2.74
CA MET A 196 -9.07 14.65 -2.24
C MET A 196 -8.45 13.42 -2.91
N VAL A 197 -7.24 13.56 -3.43
CA VAL A 197 -6.52 12.49 -4.14
C VAL A 197 -5.06 12.36 -3.67
N ASN A 198 -4.59 11.12 -3.57
CA ASN A 198 -3.23 10.77 -3.20
C ASN A 198 -2.39 10.58 -4.47
N VAL A 199 -1.43 11.48 -4.69
CA VAL A 199 -0.70 11.67 -5.95
C VAL A 199 0.77 11.35 -5.73
N TYR A 200 1.18 10.14 -6.10
CA TYR A 200 2.54 9.64 -5.89
C TYR A 200 3.31 9.43 -7.21
N PRO A 201 3.99 10.45 -7.75
CA PRO A 201 4.87 10.31 -8.92
C PRO A 201 5.94 9.23 -8.73
N TYR A 202 6.44 9.02 -7.51
CA TYR A 202 7.35 7.93 -7.17
C TYR A 202 6.79 6.55 -7.54
N LEU A 203 5.57 6.24 -7.10
CA LEU A 203 4.94 4.94 -7.34
C LEU A 203 4.62 4.73 -8.82
N ALA A 204 4.17 5.79 -9.51
CA ALA A 204 3.94 5.75 -10.95
C ALA A 204 5.25 5.53 -11.74
N TYR A 205 6.34 6.21 -11.37
CA TYR A 205 7.68 5.98 -11.91
C TYR A 205 8.13 4.53 -11.68
N LYS A 206 8.08 4.05 -10.43
CA LYS A 206 8.50 2.69 -10.04
C LYS A 206 7.72 1.60 -10.81
N GLN A 207 6.39 1.74 -10.91
CA GLN A 207 5.54 0.80 -11.65
C GLN A 207 5.79 0.82 -13.17
N SER A 208 6.33 1.91 -13.71
CA SER A 208 6.45 2.13 -15.17
C SER A 208 7.91 2.15 -15.65
N PHE A 209 8.88 1.83 -14.81
CA PHE A 209 10.31 1.92 -15.14
C PHE A 209 10.69 0.94 -16.27
N PRO A 210 11.51 1.32 -17.27
CA PRO A 210 12.16 2.62 -17.48
C PRO A 210 11.37 3.61 -18.36
N SER A 211 10.10 3.32 -18.67
CA SER A 211 9.26 4.10 -19.59
C SER A 211 8.97 5.53 -19.12
N ILE A 212 8.88 5.73 -17.80
CA ILE A 212 8.82 7.06 -17.18
C ILE A 212 10.25 7.47 -16.80
N PRO A 213 10.78 8.59 -17.33
CA PRO A 213 12.08 9.12 -16.95
C PRO A 213 12.11 9.67 -15.52
N LEU A 214 13.22 9.47 -14.82
CA LEU A 214 13.39 9.93 -13.44
C LEU A 214 13.38 11.46 -13.34
N ASP A 215 14.07 12.16 -14.25
CA ASP A 215 14.09 13.62 -14.32
C ASP A 215 12.67 14.21 -14.46
N PHE A 216 11.86 13.61 -15.34
CA PHE A 216 10.47 14.01 -15.58
C PHE A 216 9.55 13.73 -14.38
N ALA A 217 9.85 12.71 -13.57
CA ALA A 217 9.16 12.46 -12.30
C ALA A 217 9.63 13.42 -11.17
N LEU A 218 10.89 13.85 -11.20
CA LEU A 218 11.52 14.79 -10.26
C LEU A 218 11.37 16.29 -10.65
N PHE A 219 10.54 16.62 -11.65
CA PHE A 219 10.38 17.97 -12.24
C PHE A 219 11.68 18.60 -12.80
N GLN A 220 12.74 17.81 -12.99
CA GLN A 220 14.04 18.26 -13.50
C GLN A 220 14.02 18.47 -15.03
N PRO A 221 14.89 19.34 -15.58
CA PRO A 221 15.15 19.39 -17.01
C PRO A 221 16.11 18.26 -17.45
N VAL A 222 16.00 17.84 -18.72
CA VAL A 222 16.99 16.93 -19.33
C VAL A 222 18.30 17.70 -19.55
N ASN A 223 19.42 17.04 -19.27
CA ASN A 223 20.80 17.35 -19.69
C ASN A 223 20.95 18.63 -20.56
N GLY A 224 21.10 19.80 -19.92
CA GLY A 224 21.37 21.06 -20.63
C GLY A 224 20.13 21.79 -21.19
N SER A 225 19.28 22.27 -20.30
CA SER A 225 18.34 23.38 -20.55
C SER A 225 17.06 23.12 -21.36
N ARG A 226 16.71 21.87 -21.71
CA ARG A 226 15.37 21.54 -22.25
C ARG A 226 14.63 20.56 -21.34
N ARG A 227 13.47 20.95 -20.83
CA ARG A 227 12.54 20.01 -20.15
C ARG A 227 12.00 19.01 -21.17
N ARG A 228 12.00 17.71 -20.82
CA ARG A 228 11.27 16.71 -21.60
C ARG A 228 9.78 17.05 -21.54
N MET A 229 9.14 17.09 -22.71
CA MET A 229 7.75 17.48 -22.82
C MET A 229 6.95 16.30 -23.38
N TYR A 230 6.02 15.78 -22.59
CA TYR A 230 5.06 14.80 -23.05
C TYR A 230 3.86 15.52 -23.67
N ARG A 231 3.54 15.24 -24.94
CA ARG A 231 2.35 15.78 -25.59
C ARG A 231 1.27 14.71 -25.67
N ASP A 232 0.13 14.98 -25.05
CA ASP A 232 -1.06 14.14 -25.16
C ASP A 232 -1.56 14.16 -26.63
N PRO A 233 -1.65 12.99 -27.30
CA PRO A 233 -1.98 12.93 -28.72
C PRO A 233 -3.45 13.23 -29.03
N TYR A 234 -4.36 13.13 -28.07
CA TYR A 234 -5.80 13.36 -28.28
C TYR A 234 -6.22 14.79 -27.98
N SER A 235 -5.57 15.44 -27.01
CA SER A 235 -5.84 16.84 -26.64
C SER A 235 -4.83 17.84 -27.19
N GLY A 236 -3.66 17.38 -27.67
CA GLY A 236 -2.55 18.25 -28.12
C GLY A 236 -1.82 18.97 -26.97
N VAL A 237 -2.20 18.67 -25.73
CA VAL A 237 -1.79 19.35 -24.49
C VAL A 237 -0.42 18.86 -24.02
N ALA A 238 0.45 19.76 -23.55
CA ALA A 238 1.89 19.52 -23.43
C ALA A 238 2.44 19.63 -21.99
N TYR A 239 2.75 18.51 -21.36
CA TYR A 239 3.14 18.36 -19.96
C TYR A 239 4.67 18.30 -19.78
N THR A 240 5.21 18.95 -18.74
CA THR A 240 6.66 18.96 -18.45
C THR A 240 7.07 18.25 -17.15
N ASN A 241 6.14 17.56 -16.50
CA ASN A 241 6.39 16.71 -15.33
C ASN A 241 5.24 15.68 -15.18
N LEU A 242 5.46 14.68 -14.33
CA LEU A 242 4.48 13.62 -14.08
C LEU A 242 3.29 14.04 -13.19
N PHE A 243 3.48 15.00 -12.28
CA PHE A 243 2.43 15.50 -11.40
C PHE A 243 1.26 16.14 -12.18
N ASP A 244 1.58 16.99 -13.15
CA ASP A 244 0.57 17.67 -13.97
C ASP A 244 -0.24 16.67 -14.83
N ILE A 245 0.41 15.60 -15.31
CA ILE A 245 -0.24 14.46 -15.98
C ILE A 245 -1.25 13.80 -15.04
N MET A 246 -0.82 13.42 -13.83
CA MET A 246 -1.66 12.72 -12.86
C MET A 246 -2.87 13.56 -12.43
N MET A 247 -2.69 14.88 -12.30
CA MET A 247 -3.76 15.82 -11.95
C MET A 247 -4.76 16.07 -13.09
N ASP A 248 -4.31 16.20 -14.35
CA ASP A 248 -5.22 16.29 -15.51
C ASP A 248 -5.95 14.97 -15.80
N SER A 249 -5.39 13.82 -15.40
CA SER A 249 -6.09 12.53 -15.45
C SER A 249 -7.28 12.48 -14.50
N VAL A 250 -7.20 13.11 -13.31
CA VAL A 250 -8.35 13.24 -12.39
C VAL A 250 -9.42 14.15 -12.98
N ASP A 251 -9.03 15.31 -13.52
CA ASP A 251 -9.95 16.28 -14.14
C ASP A 251 -10.68 15.66 -15.35
N SER A 252 -9.94 14.92 -16.18
CA SER A 252 -10.48 14.21 -17.34
C SER A 252 -11.40 13.07 -16.95
N ALA A 253 -11.13 12.36 -15.84
CA ALA A 253 -12.02 11.32 -15.32
C ALA A 253 -13.34 11.88 -14.74
N VAL A 254 -13.31 13.05 -14.08
CA VAL A 254 -14.53 13.78 -13.67
C VAL A 254 -15.33 14.22 -14.89
N LYS A 255 -14.66 14.80 -15.90
CA LYS A 255 -15.27 15.15 -17.20
C LYS A 255 -15.83 13.93 -17.92
N ALA A 256 -15.18 12.76 -17.81
CA ALA A 256 -15.61 11.51 -18.43
C ALA A 256 -16.91 10.94 -17.82
N LEU A 257 -17.24 11.29 -16.57
CA LEU A 257 -18.58 11.06 -16.00
C LEU A 257 -19.63 12.07 -16.50
N GLY A 258 -19.27 13.05 -17.33
CA GLY A 258 -20.18 14.15 -17.71
C GLY A 258 -20.57 15.04 -16.52
N LEU A 259 -19.66 15.17 -15.53
CA LEU A 259 -19.82 16.10 -14.41
C LEU A 259 -19.04 17.40 -14.70
N PRO A 260 -19.50 18.55 -14.16
CA PRO A 260 -18.70 19.77 -14.19
C PRO A 260 -17.42 19.60 -13.35
N LYS A 261 -16.50 20.55 -13.47
CA LYS A 261 -15.26 20.58 -12.69
C LYS A 261 -15.51 20.59 -11.18
N ILE A 262 -14.55 20.11 -10.41
CA ILE A 262 -14.54 20.18 -8.94
C ILE A 262 -13.14 20.67 -8.48
N PRO A 263 -13.03 21.48 -7.41
CA PRO A 263 -11.73 21.75 -6.79
C PRO A 263 -11.08 20.46 -6.30
N VAL A 264 -9.80 20.27 -6.62
CA VAL A 264 -9.01 19.10 -6.21
C VAL A 264 -7.96 19.54 -5.20
N VAL A 265 -7.79 18.74 -4.14
CA VAL A 265 -6.74 18.88 -3.13
C VAL A 265 -5.91 17.59 -3.15
N VAL A 266 -4.59 17.72 -3.11
CA VAL A 266 -3.69 16.56 -3.07
C VAL A 266 -3.49 16.18 -1.61
N SER A 267 -4.18 15.13 -1.17
CA SER A 267 -4.19 14.71 0.23
C SER A 267 -2.88 14.04 0.67
N GLU A 268 -2.13 13.46 -0.26
CA GLU A 268 -0.80 12.88 -0.02
C GLU A 268 0.04 13.02 -1.30
N ILE A 269 1.31 13.44 -1.17
CA ILE A 269 2.31 13.49 -2.24
C ILE A 269 3.72 13.53 -1.63
N GLY A 270 4.67 12.77 -2.17
CA GLY A 270 6.04 12.78 -1.65
C GLY A 270 6.97 11.90 -2.45
N TRP A 271 8.13 11.60 -1.86
CA TRP A 271 9.14 10.71 -2.44
C TRP A 271 10.01 10.11 -1.30
N PRO A 272 10.23 8.78 -1.27
CA PRO A 272 10.97 8.13 -0.18
C PRO A 272 12.48 8.36 -0.29
N SER A 273 13.13 8.54 0.86
CA SER A 273 14.57 8.86 0.97
C SER A 273 15.51 7.64 1.04
N SER A 274 14.95 6.44 1.14
CA SER A 274 15.66 5.16 1.24
C SER A 274 14.69 4.04 0.87
N GLY A 275 15.20 2.87 0.47
CA GLY A 275 14.43 1.71 0.03
C GLY A 275 15.29 0.44 0.01
N ASP A 276 14.73 -0.64 -0.55
CA ASP A 276 15.42 -1.92 -0.67
C ASP A 276 16.60 -1.86 -1.67
N PRO A 277 17.62 -2.74 -1.55
CA PRO A 277 18.77 -2.75 -2.46
C PRO A 277 18.36 -2.84 -3.94
N GLY A 278 18.74 -1.82 -4.72
CA GLY A 278 18.34 -1.66 -6.12
C GLY A 278 17.28 -0.58 -6.36
N GLU A 279 16.55 -0.12 -5.33
CA GLU A 279 15.61 1.01 -5.43
C GLU A 279 16.34 2.37 -5.44
N VAL A 280 17.32 2.54 -6.34
CA VAL A 280 18.20 3.74 -6.45
C VAL A 280 17.46 5.06 -6.64
N ALA A 281 16.18 5.02 -7.02
CA ALA A 281 15.31 6.18 -7.07
C ALA A 281 14.88 6.67 -5.67
N ALA A 282 14.72 5.77 -4.70
CA ALA A 282 14.42 6.10 -3.31
C ALA A 282 15.71 6.49 -2.56
N SER A 283 16.10 7.77 -2.68
CA SER A 283 17.33 8.30 -2.11
C SER A 283 17.10 9.67 -1.48
N LEU A 284 17.94 10.02 -0.49
CA LEU A 284 17.82 11.27 0.27
C LEU A 284 17.85 12.51 -0.66
N GLU A 285 18.72 12.49 -1.66
CA GLU A 285 18.82 13.57 -2.66
C GLU A 285 17.60 13.61 -3.57
N ASN A 286 17.10 12.48 -4.07
CA ASN A 286 15.88 12.48 -4.90
C ASN A 286 14.65 12.94 -4.11
N ALA A 287 14.54 12.55 -2.83
CA ALA A 287 13.47 13.00 -1.94
C ALA A 287 13.51 14.52 -1.69
N ARG A 288 14.70 15.05 -1.39
CA ARG A 288 14.96 16.48 -1.24
C ARG A 288 14.63 17.25 -2.53
N VAL A 289 15.13 16.77 -3.68
CA VAL A 289 14.88 17.35 -5.00
C VAL A 289 13.39 17.36 -5.31
N PHE A 290 12.69 16.23 -5.19
CA PHE A 290 11.28 16.13 -5.50
C PHE A 290 10.44 17.12 -4.67
N ASN A 291 10.62 17.11 -3.35
CA ASN A 291 9.85 17.97 -2.45
C ASN A 291 10.19 19.46 -2.67
N GLN A 292 11.46 19.82 -2.91
CA GLN A 292 11.87 21.19 -3.21
C GLN A 292 11.32 21.67 -4.57
N ARG A 293 11.33 20.82 -5.61
CA ARG A 293 10.76 21.17 -6.92
C ARG A 293 9.23 21.22 -6.91
N LEU A 294 8.56 20.42 -6.08
CA LEU A 294 7.11 20.53 -5.84
C LEU A 294 6.76 21.90 -5.24
N VAL A 295 7.51 22.35 -4.22
CA VAL A 295 7.36 23.68 -3.61
C VAL A 295 7.55 24.80 -4.66
N GLU A 296 8.56 24.68 -5.53
CA GLU A 296 8.80 25.63 -6.62
C GLU A 296 7.69 25.61 -7.69
N HIS A 297 7.20 24.43 -8.07
CA HIS A 297 6.13 24.25 -9.08
C HIS A 297 4.83 24.92 -8.62
N LEU A 298 4.46 24.75 -7.34
CA LEU A 298 3.28 25.37 -6.73
C LEU A 298 3.41 26.90 -6.62
N ARG A 299 4.63 27.43 -6.53
CA ARG A 299 4.91 28.88 -6.64
C ARG A 299 4.97 29.41 -8.08
N GLY A 300 5.12 28.53 -9.07
CA GLY A 300 5.29 28.86 -10.49
C GLY A 300 4.16 29.67 -11.14
N GLY A 301 3.05 29.89 -10.43
CA GLY A 301 2.40 31.21 -10.49
C GLY A 301 1.24 31.41 -11.46
N TRP A 302 0.53 30.35 -11.87
CA TRP A 302 -0.77 30.48 -12.59
C TRP A 302 -1.90 29.64 -12.00
N ARG A 303 -1.60 28.84 -10.98
CA ARG A 303 -2.36 27.62 -10.70
C ARG A 303 -2.17 27.18 -9.27
N LYS A 304 -3.29 27.02 -8.59
CA LYS A 304 -3.34 26.82 -7.15
C LYS A 304 -3.85 25.41 -6.88
N VAL A 305 -3.07 24.59 -6.21
CA VAL A 305 -3.53 23.33 -5.63
C VAL A 305 -2.96 23.24 -4.23
N HIS A 306 -3.83 22.98 -3.26
CA HIS A 306 -3.42 22.64 -1.91
C HIS A 306 -2.86 21.23 -1.91
N VAL A 307 -1.67 21.05 -1.33
CA VAL A 307 -1.03 19.74 -1.23
C VAL A 307 -0.64 19.46 0.21
N TYR A 308 -0.75 18.21 0.65
CA TYR A 308 -0.15 17.74 1.89
C TYR A 308 1.00 16.79 1.55
N ILE A 309 2.22 17.19 1.89
CA ILE A 309 3.40 16.35 1.70
C ILE A 309 3.24 15.07 2.54
N PHE A 310 3.62 13.92 2.02
CA PHE A 310 3.70 12.64 2.74
C PHE A 310 5.19 12.31 2.96
N ALA A 311 5.72 12.35 4.18
CA ALA A 311 5.08 12.61 5.48
C ALA A 311 5.95 13.47 6.42
N LEU A 312 5.43 13.81 7.62
CA LEU A 312 6.17 14.59 8.62
C LEU A 312 7.40 13.83 9.13
N PHE A 313 7.23 12.57 9.50
CA PHE A 313 8.27 11.71 10.07
C PHE A 313 8.52 10.48 9.19
N ASP A 314 9.68 9.86 9.37
CA ASP A 314 9.90 8.45 9.05
C ASP A 314 9.15 7.58 10.08
N GLU A 315 8.46 6.56 9.57
CA GLU A 315 7.51 5.72 10.31
C GLU A 315 8.00 4.27 10.31
N ASP A 316 8.89 3.94 11.25
CA ASP A 316 9.61 2.65 11.30
C ASP A 316 8.72 1.42 11.56
N GLN A 317 7.49 1.63 12.04
CA GLN A 317 6.49 0.58 12.26
C GLN A 317 5.56 0.36 11.04
N LYS A 318 5.66 1.13 9.95
CA LYS A 318 4.94 0.82 8.71
C LYS A 318 5.39 -0.55 8.15
N THR A 319 4.43 -1.36 7.76
CA THR A 319 4.64 -2.67 7.14
C THR A 319 4.63 -2.58 5.61
N GLY A 320 5.15 -3.59 4.92
CA GLY A 320 5.31 -3.61 3.47
C GLY A 320 6.77 -3.43 3.03
N ALA A 321 6.98 -2.85 1.84
CA ALA A 321 8.30 -2.60 1.28
C ALA A 321 9.09 -1.55 2.09
N THR A 322 10.42 -1.62 2.11
CA THR A 322 11.26 -0.79 3.00
C THR A 322 11.07 0.72 2.79
N VAL A 323 10.75 1.14 1.56
CA VAL A 323 10.42 2.55 1.23
C VAL A 323 9.31 3.15 2.10
N GLU A 324 8.37 2.33 2.58
CA GLU A 324 7.25 2.78 3.42
C GLU A 324 7.70 3.41 4.73
N LYS A 325 8.91 3.10 5.21
CA LYS A 325 9.47 3.66 6.44
C LYS A 325 10.15 5.02 6.24
N HIS A 326 10.31 5.49 4.99
CA HIS A 326 11.31 6.49 4.63
C HIS A 326 10.78 7.75 3.91
N TRP A 327 9.47 8.00 3.99
CA TRP A 327 8.79 9.16 3.37
C TRP A 327 8.93 10.49 4.14
N GLY A 328 9.52 10.51 5.34
CA GLY A 328 9.56 11.67 6.22
C GLY A 328 10.38 12.86 5.70
N LEU A 329 9.96 14.08 6.06
CA LEU A 329 10.81 15.28 6.08
C LEU A 329 11.72 15.32 7.31
N LEU A 330 11.28 14.71 8.41
CA LEU A 330 12.04 14.49 9.64
C LEU A 330 12.31 12.98 9.80
N TYR A 331 13.40 12.63 10.51
CA TYR A 331 13.58 11.30 11.07
C TYR A 331 12.56 11.07 12.20
N GLY A 332 12.35 9.81 12.60
CA GLY A 332 11.37 9.46 13.64
C GLY A 332 11.56 10.23 14.96
N ASN A 333 12.81 10.54 15.36
CA ASN A 333 13.12 11.35 16.55
C ASN A 333 12.87 12.88 16.38
N GLY A 334 12.36 13.32 15.23
CA GLY A 334 12.08 14.72 14.91
C GLY A 334 13.26 15.55 14.40
N SER A 335 14.46 14.98 14.22
CA SER A 335 15.56 15.70 13.56
C SER A 335 15.34 15.80 12.04
N LYS A 336 15.84 16.87 11.42
CA LYS A 336 15.55 17.18 10.01
C LYS A 336 16.39 16.33 9.04
N LYS A 337 15.75 15.78 8.00
CA LYS A 337 16.44 14.99 6.96
C LYS A 337 17.07 15.85 5.86
N TYR A 338 16.42 16.97 5.53
CA TYR A 338 16.91 17.96 4.57
C TYR A 338 16.13 19.28 4.67
N ASP A 339 16.72 20.37 4.20
CA ASP A 339 16.06 21.66 4.10
C ASP A 339 15.16 21.77 2.85
N LEU A 340 13.99 22.39 3.06
CA LEU A 340 13.06 22.81 2.02
C LEU A 340 12.74 24.29 2.23
N ASN A 341 12.82 25.09 1.18
CA ASN A 341 12.49 26.51 1.24
C ASN A 341 10.97 26.71 1.11
N ILE A 342 10.20 26.43 2.17
CA ILE A 342 8.72 26.42 2.20
C ILE A 342 8.10 27.81 2.44
N SER A 343 8.83 28.74 3.04
CA SER A 343 8.40 30.16 3.12
C SER A 343 8.39 30.82 1.73
N PRO A 344 7.39 31.66 1.39
CA PRO A 344 7.45 32.47 0.18
C PRO A 344 8.66 33.42 0.24
N PRO A 345 9.35 33.69 -0.89
CA PRO A 345 10.42 34.67 -0.90
C PRO A 345 9.86 36.06 -0.54
N PHE A 346 10.64 36.84 0.23
CA PHE A 346 10.29 38.22 0.57
C PHE A 346 9.99 39.02 -0.71
N GLN A 347 8.77 39.54 -0.82
CA GLN A 347 8.43 40.49 -1.88
C GLN A 347 9.04 41.85 -1.55
N ILE A 348 10.27 42.07 -2.00
CA ILE A 348 10.80 43.42 -2.22
C ILE A 348 9.87 44.06 -3.27
N GLY A 349 9.18 45.14 -2.88
CA GLY A 349 8.10 45.75 -3.65
C GLY A 349 8.57 46.51 -4.89
N ILE A 350 9.07 45.81 -5.91
CA ILE A 350 9.42 46.41 -7.21
C ILE A 350 8.13 46.63 -8.00
N ASN A 351 7.59 47.85 -7.90
CA ASN A 351 6.33 48.24 -8.49
C ASN A 351 6.47 48.41 -10.02
N TYR A 352 6.10 47.37 -10.79
CA TYR A 352 5.97 47.48 -12.25
C TYR A 352 4.70 48.27 -12.59
N GLY A 353 4.85 49.58 -12.75
CA GLY A 353 3.77 50.52 -13.01
C GLY A 353 2.98 50.17 -14.28
N ARG A 354 1.66 50.06 -14.16
CA ARG A 354 0.74 49.80 -15.27
C ARG A 354 0.24 51.13 -15.82
N TYR A 355 0.64 51.50 -17.03
CA TYR A 355 0.06 52.64 -17.74
C TYR A 355 -1.44 52.42 -17.97
N GLY A 356 -2.25 53.45 -17.72
CA GLY A 356 -3.72 53.38 -17.91
C GLY A 356 -4.48 54.51 -17.23
N SER A 357 -4.53 55.68 -17.87
CA SER A 357 -5.56 56.74 -17.75
C SER A 357 -6.22 57.00 -16.39
N ASN A 358 -5.85 58.13 -15.75
CA ASN A 358 -6.81 59.19 -15.40
C ASN A 358 -6.08 60.49 -15.02
N LEU A 359 -6.71 61.64 -15.27
CA LEU A 359 -6.19 62.99 -15.00
C LEU A 359 -6.52 63.43 -13.55
N PRO A 360 -5.62 64.12 -12.83
CA PRO A 360 -5.93 64.80 -11.58
C PRO A 360 -6.40 66.26 -11.81
N PRO A 361 -7.22 66.83 -10.91
CA PRO A 361 -7.36 68.28 -10.75
C PRO A 361 -6.07 68.93 -10.20
N PRO A 362 -5.93 70.27 -10.25
CA PRO A 362 -4.67 70.97 -10.02
C PRO A 362 -4.39 71.36 -8.55
N GLU A 363 -3.28 72.07 -8.36
CA GLU A 363 -2.78 72.75 -7.13
C GLU A 363 -2.12 71.83 -6.08
N ALA A 364 -0.89 72.11 -5.59
CA ALA A 364 0.09 73.13 -5.98
C ALA A 364 1.55 72.66 -5.74
N LEU A 365 2.50 73.25 -6.49
CA LEU A 365 3.96 73.18 -6.28
C LEU A 365 4.47 74.61 -6.01
N PRO A 366 5.49 74.80 -5.14
CA PRO A 366 6.90 74.61 -5.50
C PRO A 366 7.67 73.73 -4.49
N SER A 367 8.95 73.34 -4.68
CA SER A 367 10.02 73.92 -5.52
C SER A 367 10.98 72.90 -6.17
N LEU A 368 11.25 73.13 -7.48
CA LEU A 368 12.56 73.21 -8.15
C LEU A 368 13.73 72.23 -7.76
N VAL A 369 14.26 71.41 -8.69
CA VAL A 369 15.43 71.68 -9.62
C VAL A 369 16.79 71.47 -8.92
N THR A 370 17.88 70.88 -9.47
CA THR A 370 18.21 70.17 -10.74
C THR A 370 19.62 69.54 -10.57
N SER A 371 20.06 68.46 -11.22
CA SER A 371 19.42 67.32 -11.91
C SER A 371 20.52 66.24 -12.17
N LEU A 372 20.21 65.14 -12.86
CA LEU A 372 21.15 64.08 -13.25
C LEU A 372 22.01 64.43 -14.47
N HIS A 373 23.28 64.00 -14.48
CA HIS A 373 24.05 63.89 -15.72
C HIS A 373 25.15 62.82 -15.68
N GLN A 374 25.26 62.07 -16.79
CA GLN A 374 26.46 61.34 -17.29
C GLN A 374 27.01 60.18 -16.43
N THR A 375 27.58 59.10 -17.00
CA THR A 375 27.72 58.65 -18.40
C THR A 375 27.63 57.11 -18.48
N ARG A 376 27.27 56.57 -19.65
CA ARG A 376 27.13 55.13 -19.91
C ARG A 376 27.96 54.70 -21.13
N GLN A 377 29.17 54.16 -20.95
CA GLN A 377 29.88 53.29 -21.91
C GLN A 377 31.24 52.81 -21.36
N ASN A 378 31.84 51.80 -22.03
CA ASN A 378 33.20 51.26 -21.86
C ASN A 378 33.48 50.47 -20.55
N LEU A 379 34.20 49.33 -20.52
CA LEU A 379 34.94 48.57 -21.55
C LEU A 379 34.61 47.05 -21.53
N ARG A 380 35.06 46.33 -22.57
CA ARG A 380 35.34 44.87 -22.59
C ARG A 380 36.86 44.62 -22.61
N HIS A 381 37.25 43.37 -22.31
CA HIS A 381 38.59 42.74 -22.50
C HIS A 381 39.67 42.94 -21.41
N GLY A 382 40.64 42.00 -21.38
CA GLY A 382 41.67 41.79 -20.33
C GLY A 382 41.35 40.53 -19.48
N SER A 383 41.82 39.32 -19.77
CA SER A 383 43.20 38.77 -19.62
C SER A 383 43.60 38.59 -18.14
N LYS A 384 43.45 37.39 -17.54
CA LYS A 384 44.30 36.17 -17.57
C LYS A 384 45.54 36.23 -16.65
N ASN A 385 45.72 35.13 -15.88
CA ASN A 385 46.88 34.77 -15.03
C ASN A 385 47.04 35.66 -13.76
N HIS A 386 47.73 35.28 -12.67
CA HIS A 386 48.71 34.19 -12.46
C HIS A 386 48.45 33.32 -11.20
N HIS A 387 49.32 32.33 -11.00
CA HIS A 387 49.33 31.28 -9.96
C HIS A 387 50.17 31.64 -8.70
N LEU A 388 49.90 30.94 -7.57
CA LEU A 388 50.83 30.61 -6.46
C LEU A 388 51.28 31.81 -5.54
N LEU A 389 51.80 31.66 -4.30
CA LEU A 389 52.34 30.52 -3.51
C LEU A 389 52.19 30.71 -1.96
N ARG A 390 52.05 29.59 -1.23
CA ARG A 390 52.37 29.23 0.20
C ARG A 390 52.81 30.21 1.33
N GLN A 391 52.34 29.84 2.55
CA GLN A 391 53.06 29.53 3.83
C GLN A 391 53.15 30.52 5.04
N HIS A 392 53.35 29.88 6.21
CA HIS A 392 53.77 30.39 7.55
C HIS A 392 52.68 31.01 8.47
N TRP A 393 52.68 30.84 9.81
CA TRP A 393 53.39 29.91 10.73
C TRP A 393 52.72 29.87 12.15
N HIS A 394 53.01 28.81 12.91
CA HIS A 394 53.05 28.69 14.39
C HIS A 394 51.78 28.55 15.29
N LEU A 395 52.08 28.03 16.49
CA LEU A 395 51.31 27.41 17.60
C LEU A 395 51.43 28.34 18.87
N PRO A 396 50.76 28.12 20.05
CA PRO A 396 50.60 26.81 20.71
C PRO A 396 49.33 26.51 21.57
N LEU A 397 49.29 25.25 22.00
CA LEU A 397 48.56 24.60 23.12
C LEU A 397 49.10 25.09 24.51
N PRO A 398 48.50 24.79 25.71
CA PRO A 398 48.04 23.46 26.20
C PRO A 398 46.81 23.41 27.18
N LEU A 399 45.93 22.39 27.16
CA LEU A 399 45.91 21.06 27.85
C LEU A 399 44.84 20.93 28.97
N HIS A 400 44.42 19.67 29.19
CA HIS A 400 43.45 19.18 30.20
C HIS A 400 44.16 18.63 31.47
N PRO A 401 43.39 18.45 32.57
CA PRO A 401 43.55 17.30 33.46
C PRO A 401 42.35 16.33 33.39
N GLN A 402 42.43 15.18 34.10
CA GLN A 402 41.55 14.01 33.95
C GLN A 402 40.79 13.61 35.24
N ARG A 403 39.66 12.90 35.05
CA ARG A 403 39.06 11.80 35.85
C ARG A 403 39.07 11.84 37.39
N GLN A 404 37.90 11.59 37.98
CA GLN A 404 37.68 10.55 39.01
C GLN A 404 36.19 10.20 39.12
N ASP A 405 35.88 8.90 39.33
CA ASP A 405 34.59 8.42 39.86
C ASP A 405 34.72 8.28 41.40
N PRO A 406 33.62 8.40 42.18
CA PRO A 406 32.99 7.16 42.65
C PRO A 406 31.46 7.19 42.88
N ASP A 407 30.86 6.00 42.94
CA ASP A 407 29.55 5.65 43.54
C ASP A 407 29.80 5.23 45.04
N PRO A 408 28.82 4.99 45.95
CA PRO A 408 27.40 4.73 45.72
C PRO A 408 26.38 5.25 46.79
N LEU A 409 25.13 4.74 46.69
CA LEU A 409 24.06 4.64 47.71
C LEU A 409 23.27 5.90 48.11
N HIS A 410 21.95 5.88 47.85
CA HIS A 410 20.94 5.91 48.92
C HIS A 410 19.51 5.55 48.41
N GLN A 411 18.75 4.79 49.22
CA GLN A 411 17.28 4.66 49.12
C GLN A 411 16.58 5.57 50.13
N PRO A 412 15.27 5.84 49.94
CA PRO A 412 14.31 5.45 50.98
C PRO A 412 13.11 4.62 50.46
N LEU A 413 12.16 4.29 51.34
CA LEU A 413 11.30 3.09 51.29
C LEU A 413 9.79 3.35 51.53
N ARG A 414 8.94 2.46 50.96
CA ARG A 414 7.52 2.16 51.32
C ARG A 414 6.48 3.26 50.94
N SER A 415 5.17 2.97 50.81
CA SER A 415 4.36 1.82 51.28
C SER A 415 3.19 1.37 50.37
N ARG A 416 2.90 0.06 50.42
CA ARG A 416 1.60 -0.69 50.32
C ARG A 416 0.39 -0.11 49.52
N LEU A 417 -0.21 -0.96 48.66
CA LEU A 417 -1.46 -1.72 48.97
C LEU A 417 -1.75 -2.82 47.91
N HIS A 418 -2.80 -3.64 48.11
CA HIS A 418 -3.04 -4.91 47.38
C HIS A 418 -3.97 -4.83 46.14
N HIS A 419 -3.85 -5.88 45.31
CA HIS A 419 -4.69 -6.39 44.19
C HIS A 419 -6.22 -6.44 44.42
N PRO A 420 -7.08 -6.78 43.41
CA PRO A 420 -6.81 -7.33 42.04
C PRO A 420 -7.48 -6.56 40.86
N ASN A 421 -7.08 -6.67 39.58
CA ASN A 421 -7.33 -7.83 38.69
C ASN A 421 -6.76 -7.66 37.25
N LEU A 422 -6.63 -8.80 36.54
CA LEU A 422 -6.62 -8.99 35.07
C LEU A 422 -5.67 -8.17 34.14
N ARG A 423 -4.60 -8.84 33.68
CA ARG A 423 -3.93 -8.62 32.38
C ARG A 423 -3.76 -9.96 31.67
N LEU A 424 -3.91 -9.99 30.34
CA LEU A 424 -3.48 -11.10 29.48
C LEU A 424 -2.26 -10.65 28.66
N ALA A 425 -1.37 -11.59 28.31
CA ALA A 425 0.01 -11.29 27.93
C ALA A 425 0.30 -11.43 26.43
N LEU A 426 1.29 -10.66 25.98
CA LEU A 426 2.08 -10.89 24.76
C LEU A 426 3.46 -11.42 25.18
N PRO A 427 4.07 -12.38 24.45
CA PRO A 427 5.51 -12.62 24.46
C PRO A 427 6.22 -11.86 23.33
N GLN A 428 7.54 -11.62 23.48
CA GLN A 428 8.40 -10.94 22.51
C GLN A 428 9.41 -11.89 21.84
N ASP A 429 10.18 -11.35 20.90
CA ASP A 429 11.28 -11.99 20.16
C ASP A 429 12.36 -12.63 21.07
N HIS A 430 13.12 -13.56 20.50
CA HIS A 430 14.51 -13.85 20.89
C HIS A 430 15.36 -14.12 19.65
N ASN A 431 16.65 -13.77 19.73
CA ASN A 431 17.58 -13.68 18.60
C ASN A 431 18.93 -14.27 19.01
N HIS A 432 19.61 -15.10 18.18
CA HIS A 432 20.99 -15.56 18.43
C HIS A 432 21.73 -16.02 17.15
N HIS A 433 23.07 -15.94 17.18
CA HIS A 433 23.98 -16.23 16.06
C HIS A 433 24.50 -17.68 16.04
N LEU A 434 25.00 -18.16 14.88
CA LEU A 434 26.44 -18.48 14.68
C LEU A 434 26.86 -19.02 13.27
N ASN A 435 27.90 -18.39 12.72
CA ASN A 435 29.00 -18.83 11.83
C ASN A 435 28.89 -19.98 10.78
N LEU A 436 29.55 -19.73 9.64
CA LEU A 436 29.86 -20.68 8.56
C LEU A 436 31.02 -21.65 8.88
N ARG A 437 30.99 -22.86 8.28
CA ARG A 437 32.21 -23.54 7.77
C ARG A 437 31.89 -24.45 6.55
N ARG A 438 32.94 -24.98 5.90
CA ARG A 438 32.94 -25.50 4.50
C ARG A 438 33.02 -27.03 4.40
N GLN A 439 32.44 -27.59 3.31
CA GLN A 439 33.01 -28.57 2.32
C GLN A 439 31.82 -29.31 1.62
N ARG A 440 31.68 -29.36 0.28
CA ARG A 440 32.37 -30.20 -0.75
C ARG A 440 32.50 -31.67 -0.30
N SER A 441 31.86 -32.66 -0.93
CA SER A 441 32.12 -33.21 -2.28
C SER A 441 30.97 -34.18 -2.66
N LEU A 442 30.23 -34.04 -3.77
CA LEU A 442 30.44 -34.64 -5.11
C LEU A 442 30.43 -36.20 -5.21
N ALA A 443 29.81 -36.66 -6.31
CA ALA A 443 29.85 -37.99 -6.97
C ALA A 443 28.82 -39.09 -6.58
N SER A 444 28.18 -39.61 -7.63
CA SER A 444 27.41 -40.87 -7.75
C SER A 444 28.22 -41.82 -8.70
N PRO A 445 27.72 -42.91 -9.35
CA PRO A 445 26.40 -43.57 -9.32
C PRO A 445 26.37 -45.13 -9.40
N SER A 446 25.16 -45.68 -9.54
CA SER A 446 24.74 -46.72 -10.55
C SER A 446 24.64 -48.24 -10.24
N VAL A 447 23.73 -48.87 -11.03
CA VAL A 447 23.56 -50.30 -11.42
C VAL A 447 22.55 -51.20 -10.66
N HIS A 448 21.70 -51.88 -11.44
CA HIS A 448 20.66 -52.93 -11.17
C HIS A 448 21.10 -54.25 -11.89
N PRO A 449 20.38 -55.43 -11.93
CA PRO A 449 19.00 -55.81 -11.53
C PRO A 449 18.97 -57.05 -10.55
N THR A 450 18.20 -58.18 -10.57
CA THR A 450 17.17 -58.80 -11.46
C THR A 450 16.27 -59.88 -10.79
N LEU A 451 14.96 -59.86 -11.12
CA LEU A 451 13.97 -60.95 -11.41
C LEU A 451 13.75 -62.27 -10.59
N SER A 452 12.46 -62.70 -10.67
CA SER A 452 11.92 -64.10 -10.70
C SER A 452 11.53 -64.79 -9.36
N LEU A 453 10.52 -65.71 -9.23
CA LEU A 453 9.29 -66.06 -10.02
C LEU A 453 8.42 -67.13 -9.26
N ARG A 454 7.24 -67.51 -9.81
CA ARG A 454 6.30 -68.65 -9.47
C ARG A 454 5.30 -68.39 -8.31
N HIS A 455 3.97 -68.59 -8.43
CA HIS A 455 3.09 -69.79 -8.68
C HIS A 455 2.86 -70.66 -7.41
N ARG A 456 1.66 -71.21 -7.07
CA ARG A 456 0.32 -71.28 -7.74
C ARG A 456 -0.83 -71.70 -6.77
N GLN A 457 -2.10 -71.54 -7.20
CA GLN A 457 -3.32 -72.35 -6.87
C GLN A 457 -4.21 -72.08 -5.61
N ARG A 458 -5.45 -72.62 -5.72
CA ARG A 458 -6.73 -72.57 -4.95
C ARG A 458 -7.61 -73.76 -5.46
N PRO A 459 -8.84 -74.09 -4.98
CA PRO A 459 -9.75 -73.50 -3.96
C PRO A 459 -9.97 -74.54 -2.80
N PRO A 460 -11.14 -74.91 -2.19
CA PRO A 460 -12.55 -74.40 -2.20
C PRO A 460 -13.33 -74.39 -0.84
N SER A 461 -14.65 -74.09 -0.95
CA SER A 461 -15.82 -74.52 -0.15
C SER A 461 -16.02 -74.15 1.35
N ASP A 462 -17.04 -73.29 1.53
CA ASP A 462 -18.17 -73.30 2.49
C ASP A 462 -18.11 -72.84 3.97
N GLN A 463 -18.94 -71.80 4.20
CA GLN A 463 -19.88 -71.55 5.31
C GLN A 463 -19.52 -71.95 6.76
N THR A 464 -19.35 -70.94 7.61
CA THR A 464 -20.42 -70.54 8.58
C THR A 464 -20.14 -69.15 9.18
N VAL A 465 -21.15 -68.54 9.83
CA VAL A 465 -21.04 -67.22 10.45
C VAL A 465 -20.62 -67.35 11.92
N GLN A 466 -19.42 -66.88 12.27
CA GLN A 466 -19.08 -66.49 13.63
C GLN A 466 -18.23 -65.21 13.62
N THR A 467 -18.62 -64.21 14.41
CA THR A 467 -17.74 -63.12 14.82
C THR A 467 -16.84 -63.60 15.95
N PRO A 468 -15.53 -63.35 15.86
CA PRO A 468 -14.86 -62.85 17.06
C PRO A 468 -13.86 -61.72 16.79
N GLN A 469 -13.86 -60.76 17.72
CA GLN A 469 -12.70 -60.06 18.29
C GLN A 469 -11.79 -59.18 17.40
N GLU A 470 -11.23 -58.17 18.07
CA GLU A 470 -10.23 -57.26 17.53
C GLU A 470 -8.88 -57.97 17.39
N ASP A 471 -8.24 -57.84 16.22
CA ASP A 471 -6.80 -58.09 16.08
C ASP A 471 -6.11 -56.76 15.72
N GLN A 472 -5.40 -56.17 16.68
CA GLN A 472 -4.83 -54.83 16.58
C GLN A 472 -3.42 -54.88 15.96
N SER A 473 -3.33 -54.85 14.62
CA SER A 473 -2.01 -54.81 13.94
C SER A 473 -1.91 -53.91 12.70
N ASP A 474 -2.89 -53.03 12.45
CA ASP A 474 -2.79 -51.97 11.43
C ASP A 474 -1.92 -50.79 11.90
N ASP A 475 -0.60 -51.04 12.04
CA ASP A 475 0.41 -50.00 12.32
C ASP A 475 0.61 -49.09 11.09
N HIS A 476 -0.34 -48.18 10.93
CA HIS A 476 -0.25 -47.01 10.07
C HIS A 476 0.55 -45.93 10.79
N SER A 477 1.66 -45.47 10.21
CA SER A 477 2.46 -44.37 10.77
C SER A 477 1.72 -43.03 10.71
N LEU A 478 0.91 -42.78 11.73
CA LEU A 478 0.14 -41.56 11.95
C LEU A 478 1.07 -40.35 12.10
N LEU A 479 0.67 -39.22 11.52
CA LEU A 479 1.43 -37.97 11.64
C LEU A 479 1.21 -37.32 13.01
N SER A 480 2.27 -37.27 13.82
CA SER A 480 2.26 -36.67 15.16
C SER A 480 2.31 -35.14 15.12
N ASP A 481 1.12 -34.53 15.25
CA ASP A 481 0.87 -33.27 15.97
C ASP A 481 1.47 -31.94 15.45
N PRO A 482 1.28 -31.62 14.16
CA PRO A 482 1.11 -30.20 13.78
C PRO A 482 -0.19 -29.94 13.00
N LEU A 483 -0.69 -30.93 12.24
CA LEU A 483 -1.99 -30.87 11.57
C LEU A 483 -3.16 -31.06 12.55
N ALA A 484 -2.90 -31.52 13.78
CA ALA A 484 -3.93 -31.68 14.82
C ALA A 484 -4.41 -30.33 15.40
N ALA A 485 -3.63 -29.24 15.23
CA ALA A 485 -4.04 -27.90 15.64
C ALA A 485 -5.24 -27.34 14.85
N PHE A 486 -5.45 -27.78 13.59
CA PHE A 486 -6.55 -27.35 12.73
C PHE A 486 -7.16 -28.53 11.94
N PRO A 487 -7.98 -29.38 12.58
CA PRO A 487 -8.67 -30.48 11.91
C PRO A 487 -9.62 -30.01 10.79
N PRO A 488 -9.66 -30.68 9.63
CA PRO A 488 -10.59 -30.37 8.54
C PRO A 488 -12.04 -30.22 9.00
N SER A 489 -12.52 -31.11 9.87
CA SER A 489 -13.92 -31.12 10.35
C SER A 489 -14.28 -29.92 11.24
N THR A 490 -13.30 -29.31 11.91
CA THR A 490 -13.51 -28.13 12.77
C THR A 490 -13.29 -26.82 12.01
N ALA A 491 -12.83 -26.85 10.76
CA ALA A 491 -12.57 -25.67 9.93
C ALA A 491 -13.79 -24.75 9.80
N ARG A 492 -13.56 -23.43 9.89
CA ARG A 492 -14.57 -22.36 9.79
C ARG A 492 -14.05 -21.25 8.89
N PHE A 493 -14.95 -20.54 8.20
CA PHE A 493 -14.59 -19.25 7.62
C PHE A 493 -14.31 -18.24 8.74
N HIS A 494 -13.31 -17.38 8.55
CA HIS A 494 -12.91 -16.40 9.57
C HIS A 494 -14.08 -15.51 10.01
N ASN A 495 -14.24 -15.28 11.31
CA ASN A 495 -15.44 -14.71 11.92
C ASN A 495 -15.87 -13.35 11.33
N SER A 496 -14.92 -12.53 10.85
CA SER A 496 -15.22 -11.24 10.22
C SER A 496 -15.89 -11.32 8.84
N ILE A 497 -15.84 -12.48 8.18
CA ILE A 497 -16.36 -12.71 6.82
C ILE A 497 -17.35 -13.89 6.71
N GLY A 498 -17.33 -14.84 7.64
CA GLY A 498 -18.17 -16.05 7.61
C GLY A 498 -19.66 -15.73 7.51
N GLU A 499 -20.18 -14.97 8.48
CA GLU A 499 -21.59 -14.56 8.52
C GLU A 499 -21.95 -13.47 7.52
N THR A 500 -21.04 -12.51 7.32
CA THR A 500 -21.28 -11.23 6.63
C THR A 500 -21.08 -11.30 5.12
N VAL A 501 -20.22 -12.19 4.63
CA VAL A 501 -19.84 -12.30 3.21
C VAL A 501 -20.07 -13.72 2.70
N LEU A 502 -19.51 -14.74 3.36
CA LEU A 502 -19.52 -16.12 2.86
C LEU A 502 -20.93 -16.73 2.95
N ARG A 503 -21.66 -16.55 4.05
CA ARG A 503 -23.05 -17.03 4.18
C ARG A 503 -23.99 -16.47 3.10
N PRO A 504 -24.07 -15.14 2.84
CA PRO A 504 -24.90 -14.63 1.75
C PRO A 504 -24.37 -15.02 0.35
N LEU A 505 -23.04 -15.10 0.14
CA LEU A 505 -22.46 -15.54 -1.13
C LEU A 505 -22.79 -17.00 -1.45
N VAL A 506 -22.57 -17.92 -0.51
CA VAL A 506 -22.85 -19.35 -0.71
C VAL A 506 -24.35 -19.58 -0.89
N ARG A 507 -25.22 -18.86 -0.16
CA ARG A 507 -26.68 -18.88 -0.39
C ARG A 507 -27.06 -18.38 -1.79
N PHE A 508 -26.40 -17.33 -2.29
CA PHE A 508 -26.60 -16.83 -3.64
C PHE A 508 -26.20 -17.89 -4.68
N LEU A 509 -25.00 -18.45 -4.56
CA LEU A 509 -24.46 -19.48 -5.47
C LEU A 509 -25.34 -20.74 -5.47
N GLN A 510 -25.81 -21.20 -4.30
CA GLN A 510 -26.78 -22.30 -4.19
C GLN A 510 -28.08 -21.99 -4.95
N ARG A 511 -28.64 -20.79 -4.78
CA ARG A 511 -29.86 -20.35 -5.47
C ARG A 511 -29.68 -20.25 -6.99
N THR A 512 -28.50 -19.87 -7.47
CA THR A 512 -28.16 -19.82 -8.90
C THR A 512 -27.59 -21.13 -9.45
N LYS A 513 -27.52 -22.20 -8.63
CA LYS A 513 -26.88 -23.50 -8.95
C LYS A 513 -25.43 -23.37 -9.42
N SER A 514 -24.74 -22.33 -8.97
CA SER A 514 -23.34 -22.04 -9.29
C SER A 514 -22.40 -22.69 -8.27
N PRO A 515 -21.19 -23.13 -8.67
CA PRO A 515 -20.20 -23.66 -7.73
C PRO A 515 -19.57 -22.55 -6.88
N LEU A 516 -19.00 -22.93 -5.73
CA LEU A 516 -18.01 -22.12 -5.02
C LEU A 516 -16.64 -22.35 -5.65
N MET A 517 -16.00 -21.30 -6.16
CA MET A 517 -14.63 -21.36 -6.67
C MET A 517 -13.64 -21.00 -5.56
N VAL A 518 -12.57 -21.79 -5.39
CA VAL A 518 -11.57 -21.61 -4.33
C VAL A 518 -10.17 -21.88 -4.88
N ASN A 519 -9.20 -21.02 -4.60
CA ASN A 519 -7.79 -21.28 -4.88
C ASN A 519 -7.20 -22.17 -3.76
N VAL A 520 -6.56 -23.27 -4.11
CA VAL A 520 -6.07 -24.29 -3.18
C VAL A 520 -4.60 -24.54 -3.49
N TYR A 521 -3.68 -23.98 -2.71
CA TYR A 521 -2.24 -24.14 -2.90
C TYR A 521 -1.60 -24.96 -1.76
N PRO A 522 -1.49 -26.30 -1.88
CA PRO A 522 -0.75 -27.12 -0.92
C PRO A 522 0.68 -26.66 -0.69
N TYR A 523 1.33 -26.07 -1.71
CA TYR A 523 2.65 -25.45 -1.59
C TYR A 523 2.72 -24.36 -0.50
N LEU A 524 1.76 -23.43 -0.47
CA LEU A 524 1.79 -22.31 0.47
C LEU A 524 1.54 -22.79 1.91
N ALA A 525 0.61 -23.73 2.09
CA ALA A 525 0.39 -24.39 3.37
C ALA A 525 1.61 -25.19 3.85
N TYR A 526 2.26 -25.93 2.95
CA TYR A 526 3.52 -26.63 3.23
C TYR A 526 4.64 -25.66 3.65
N LYS A 527 4.85 -24.58 2.88
CA LYS A 527 5.87 -23.54 3.17
C LYS A 527 5.63 -22.87 4.53
N GLN A 528 4.39 -22.49 4.82
CA GLN A 528 4.02 -21.83 6.09
C GLN A 528 4.16 -22.77 7.30
N SER A 529 4.03 -24.09 7.09
CA SER A 529 4.16 -25.13 8.11
C SER A 529 5.37 -26.05 7.88
N PHE A 530 6.47 -25.51 7.37
CA PHE A 530 7.73 -26.25 7.21
C PHE A 530 8.54 -26.24 8.51
N PRO A 531 9.17 -27.37 8.93
CA PRO A 531 9.18 -28.70 8.32
C PRO A 531 8.02 -29.61 8.80
N SER A 532 7.06 -29.05 9.55
CA SER A 532 6.00 -29.78 10.25
C SER A 532 5.05 -30.58 9.34
N ILE A 533 4.75 -30.08 8.14
CA ILE A 533 4.07 -30.88 7.10
C ILE A 533 5.12 -31.67 6.32
N PRO A 534 5.02 -33.01 6.25
CA PRO A 534 5.93 -33.82 5.44
C PRO A 534 5.80 -33.53 3.93
N LEU A 535 6.93 -33.43 3.23
CA LEU A 535 6.94 -33.09 1.80
C LEU A 535 6.30 -34.18 0.93
N ASP A 536 6.54 -35.45 1.26
CA ASP A 536 5.90 -36.60 0.61
C ASP A 536 4.37 -36.51 0.69
N PHE A 537 3.83 -36.18 1.87
CA PHE A 537 2.39 -35.95 2.08
C PHE A 537 1.84 -34.74 1.32
N ALA A 538 2.62 -33.68 1.14
CA ALA A 538 2.25 -32.52 0.32
C ALA A 538 2.33 -32.78 -1.20
N LEU A 539 3.21 -33.70 -1.63
CA LEU A 539 3.42 -34.11 -3.02
C LEU A 539 2.65 -35.38 -3.44
N PHE A 540 1.71 -35.87 -2.61
CA PHE A 540 0.98 -37.14 -2.79
C PHE A 540 1.88 -38.40 -2.93
N GLN A 541 3.13 -38.35 -2.46
CA GLN A 541 4.08 -39.45 -2.54
C GLN A 541 3.89 -40.46 -1.40
N PRO A 542 4.14 -41.77 -1.62
CA PRO A 542 4.32 -42.73 -0.55
C PRO A 542 5.68 -42.54 0.15
N VAL A 543 5.77 -42.97 1.40
CA VAL A 543 7.05 -43.14 2.09
C VAL A 543 7.83 -44.29 1.45
N ASN A 544 9.16 -44.21 1.48
CA ASN A 544 10.12 -45.23 1.06
C ASN A 544 9.60 -46.67 1.36
N GLY A 545 9.15 -47.40 0.34
CA GLY A 545 8.65 -48.78 0.49
C GLY A 545 7.13 -48.98 0.51
N SER A 546 6.35 -48.11 -0.15
CA SER A 546 4.94 -48.33 -0.56
C SER A 546 3.81 -47.91 0.39
N ARG A 547 4.08 -47.57 1.67
CA ARG A 547 3.04 -47.05 2.58
C ARG A 547 2.88 -45.52 2.40
N ARG A 548 1.65 -45.00 2.28
CA ARG A 548 1.38 -43.56 2.34
C ARG A 548 1.32 -43.11 3.80
N ARG A 549 1.89 -41.94 4.13
CA ARG A 549 1.61 -41.25 5.41
C ARG A 549 0.11 -40.98 5.52
N MET A 550 -0.43 -41.13 6.72
CA MET A 550 -1.83 -40.75 6.98
C MET A 550 -1.95 -39.80 8.15
N TYR A 551 -2.73 -38.74 7.94
CA TYR A 551 -3.29 -37.92 8.99
C TYR A 551 -4.73 -38.39 9.23
N ARG A 552 -5.09 -38.66 10.48
CA ARG A 552 -6.49 -38.95 10.86
C ARG A 552 -7.04 -37.73 11.60
N ASP A 553 -8.12 -37.16 11.09
CA ASP A 553 -8.83 -36.07 11.76
C ASP A 553 -9.44 -36.61 13.09
N PRO A 554 -9.09 -36.04 14.26
CA PRO A 554 -9.43 -36.62 15.55
C PRO A 554 -10.90 -36.45 15.96
N TYR A 555 -11.69 -35.65 15.23
CA TYR A 555 -13.11 -35.39 15.55
C TYR A 555 -14.09 -36.10 14.60
N SER A 556 -13.64 -36.42 13.39
CA SER A 556 -14.43 -37.11 12.35
C SER A 556 -13.92 -38.51 12.01
N GLY A 557 -12.72 -38.88 12.46
CA GLY A 557 -12.10 -40.18 12.20
C GLY A 557 -11.59 -40.38 10.76
N VAL A 558 -11.84 -39.44 9.85
CA VAL A 558 -11.46 -39.50 8.44
C VAL A 558 -9.93 -39.53 8.31
N ALA A 559 -9.41 -40.49 7.55
CA ALA A 559 -7.99 -40.61 7.24
C ALA A 559 -7.68 -40.03 5.85
N TYR A 560 -6.69 -39.14 5.81
CA TYR A 560 -6.23 -38.43 4.62
C TYR A 560 -4.83 -38.91 4.25
N THR A 561 -4.56 -39.14 2.96
CA THR A 561 -3.23 -39.57 2.47
C THR A 561 -2.41 -38.47 1.79
N ASN A 562 -2.94 -37.24 1.76
CA ASN A 562 -2.30 -36.06 1.16
C ASN A 562 -2.90 -34.76 1.73
N LEU A 563 -2.21 -33.64 1.51
CA LEU A 563 -2.64 -32.31 1.97
C LEU A 563 -3.82 -31.70 1.18
N PHE A 564 -3.98 -32.06 -0.09
CA PHE A 564 -5.06 -31.50 -0.94
C PHE A 564 -6.45 -31.89 -0.42
N ASP A 565 -6.66 -33.16 -0.10
CA ASP A 565 -7.95 -33.64 0.43
C ASP A 565 -8.28 -32.99 1.79
N ILE A 566 -7.28 -32.77 2.64
CA ILE A 566 -7.41 -31.98 3.90
C ILE A 566 -7.96 -30.58 3.62
N MET A 567 -7.41 -29.88 2.62
CA MET A 567 -7.86 -28.53 2.26
C MET A 567 -9.28 -28.54 1.67
N MET A 568 -9.62 -29.55 0.87
CA MET A 568 -10.97 -29.70 0.28
C MET A 568 -12.05 -30.00 1.33
N ASP A 569 -11.78 -30.91 2.27
CA ASP A 569 -12.71 -31.23 3.37
C ASP A 569 -12.79 -30.10 4.41
N SER A 570 -11.73 -29.29 4.54
CA SER A 570 -11.79 -28.02 5.31
C SER A 570 -12.78 -27.02 4.71
N VAL A 571 -12.82 -26.88 3.37
CA VAL A 571 -13.78 -26.01 2.68
C VAL A 571 -15.21 -26.52 2.83
N ASP A 572 -15.44 -27.81 2.63
CA ASP A 572 -16.76 -28.44 2.84
C ASP A 572 -17.24 -28.24 4.29
N SER A 573 -16.35 -28.40 5.28
CA SER A 573 -16.66 -28.23 6.70
C SER A 573 -16.91 -26.77 7.07
N ALA A 574 -16.17 -25.83 6.50
CA ALA A 574 -16.39 -24.39 6.67
C ALA A 574 -17.75 -23.94 6.11
N VAL A 575 -18.18 -24.48 4.95
CA VAL A 575 -19.52 -24.25 4.38
C VAL A 575 -20.61 -24.87 5.27
N LYS A 576 -20.43 -26.13 5.71
CA LYS A 576 -21.36 -26.82 6.62
C LYS A 576 -21.56 -26.05 7.93
N ALA A 577 -20.50 -25.45 8.46
CA ALA A 577 -20.54 -24.66 9.70
C ALA A 577 -21.34 -23.35 9.59
N LEU A 578 -21.53 -22.82 8.37
CA LEU A 578 -22.48 -21.73 8.13
C LEU A 578 -23.95 -22.22 8.14
N GLY A 579 -24.23 -23.47 8.55
CA GLY A 579 -25.58 -24.04 8.52
C GLY A 579 -26.19 -24.07 7.12
N LEU A 580 -25.35 -24.24 6.10
CA LEU A 580 -25.75 -24.32 4.69
C LEU A 580 -25.56 -25.77 4.20
N PRO A 581 -26.39 -26.24 3.24
CA PRO A 581 -26.17 -27.55 2.61
C PRO A 581 -24.86 -27.55 1.80
N LYS A 582 -24.39 -28.74 1.42
CA LYS A 582 -23.19 -28.86 0.57
C LYS A 582 -23.40 -28.16 -0.77
N ILE A 583 -22.37 -27.44 -1.23
CA ILE A 583 -22.32 -26.77 -2.54
C ILE A 583 -21.25 -27.47 -3.41
N PRO A 584 -21.41 -27.56 -4.74
CA PRO A 584 -20.30 -27.94 -5.61
C PRO A 584 -19.12 -26.98 -5.45
N VAL A 585 -17.91 -27.52 -5.33
CA VAL A 585 -16.66 -26.74 -5.24
C VAL A 585 -15.85 -26.96 -6.51
N VAL A 586 -15.22 -25.90 -7.01
CA VAL A 586 -14.27 -25.90 -8.13
C VAL A 586 -12.96 -25.30 -7.64
N VAL A 587 -11.85 -25.96 -7.91
CA VAL A 587 -10.52 -25.43 -7.58
C VAL A 587 -10.08 -24.52 -8.72
N SER A 588 -10.16 -23.20 -8.50
CA SER A 588 -9.87 -22.18 -9.52
C SER A 588 -8.39 -22.04 -9.83
N GLU A 589 -7.52 -22.33 -8.86
CA GLU A 589 -6.07 -22.36 -9.01
C GLU A 589 -5.46 -23.37 -8.04
N ILE A 590 -4.53 -24.20 -8.52
CA ILE A 590 -3.67 -25.10 -7.73
C ILE A 590 -2.39 -25.40 -8.49
N GLY A 591 -1.27 -25.56 -7.80
CA GLY A 591 -0.01 -25.89 -8.45
C GLY A 591 1.13 -26.01 -7.44
N TRP A 592 2.35 -26.04 -7.95
CA TRP A 592 3.58 -26.04 -7.16
C TRP A 592 4.70 -25.37 -7.98
N PRO A 593 5.46 -24.43 -7.41
CA PRO A 593 6.44 -23.64 -8.16
C PRO A 593 7.71 -24.43 -8.49
N SER A 594 8.23 -24.23 -9.70
CA SER A 594 9.42 -24.93 -10.21
C SER A 594 10.75 -24.29 -9.81
N SER A 595 10.73 -23.12 -9.17
CA SER A 595 11.90 -22.36 -8.72
C SER A 595 11.46 -21.30 -7.71
N GLY A 596 12.40 -20.74 -6.94
CA GLY A 596 12.15 -19.71 -5.94
C GLY A 596 13.45 -19.16 -5.34
N ASP A 597 13.32 -18.13 -4.51
CA ASP A 597 14.43 -17.50 -3.80
C ASP A 597 14.97 -18.37 -2.65
N PRO A 598 16.17 -18.09 -2.09
CA PRO A 598 16.65 -18.73 -0.87
C PRO A 598 15.66 -18.54 0.30
N GLY A 599 14.98 -19.62 0.69
CA GLY A 599 13.88 -19.61 1.67
C GLY A 599 12.56 -20.17 1.13
N GLU A 600 12.42 -20.29 -0.19
CA GLU A 600 11.29 -20.92 -0.89
C GLU A 600 11.40 -22.45 -0.82
N VAL A 601 11.30 -22.99 0.39
CA VAL A 601 11.49 -24.42 0.69
C VAL A 601 10.67 -25.31 -0.25
N ALA A 602 11.32 -26.33 -0.81
CA ALA A 602 10.78 -27.28 -1.78
C ALA A 602 10.22 -26.69 -3.10
N ALA A 603 10.41 -25.40 -3.41
CA ALA A 603 10.19 -24.88 -4.77
C ALA A 603 11.28 -25.44 -5.71
N SER A 604 10.91 -26.37 -6.60
CA SER A 604 11.86 -27.00 -7.52
C SER A 604 11.15 -27.62 -8.71
N LEU A 605 11.86 -27.72 -9.84
CA LEU A 605 11.33 -28.27 -11.09
C LEU A 605 10.81 -29.70 -10.92
N GLU A 606 11.52 -30.52 -10.14
CA GLU A 606 11.13 -31.90 -9.87
C GLU A 606 9.90 -31.97 -8.94
N ASN A 607 9.83 -31.14 -7.89
CA ASN A 607 8.66 -31.11 -7.01
C ASN A 607 7.42 -30.59 -7.75
N ALA A 608 7.58 -29.59 -8.62
CA ALA A 608 6.50 -29.08 -9.49
C ALA A 608 5.99 -30.14 -10.46
N ARG A 609 6.89 -30.90 -11.08
CA ARG A 609 6.58 -32.05 -11.95
C ARG A 609 5.83 -33.13 -11.19
N VAL A 610 6.38 -33.57 -10.05
CA VAL A 610 5.78 -34.61 -9.19
C VAL A 610 4.40 -34.19 -8.71
N PHE A 611 4.26 -32.99 -8.14
CA PHE A 611 2.98 -32.50 -7.61
C PHE A 611 1.89 -32.52 -8.68
N ASN A 612 2.15 -31.89 -9.83
CA ASN A 612 1.15 -31.79 -10.90
C ASN A 612 0.85 -33.16 -11.53
N GLN A 613 1.85 -34.03 -11.70
CA GLN A 613 1.63 -35.40 -12.17
C GLN A 613 0.72 -36.18 -11.19
N ARG A 614 1.05 -36.17 -9.89
CA ARG A 614 0.28 -36.91 -8.89
C ARG A 614 -1.10 -36.32 -8.63
N LEU A 615 -1.29 -35.01 -8.76
CA LEU A 615 -2.60 -34.35 -8.73
C LEU A 615 -3.51 -34.91 -9.84
N VAL A 616 -3.00 -35.02 -11.08
CA VAL A 616 -3.77 -35.58 -12.20
C VAL A 616 -4.06 -37.07 -12.00
N GLU A 617 -3.12 -37.85 -11.45
CA GLU A 617 -3.34 -39.26 -11.08
C GLU A 617 -4.41 -39.40 -9.97
N HIS A 618 -4.38 -38.55 -8.94
CA HIS A 618 -5.35 -38.53 -7.82
C HIS A 618 -6.77 -38.19 -8.30
N LEU A 619 -6.90 -37.19 -9.17
CA LEU A 619 -8.19 -36.81 -9.78
C LEU A 619 -8.76 -37.92 -10.69
N ARG A 620 -7.91 -38.65 -11.43
CA ARG A 620 -8.32 -39.86 -12.15
C ARG A 620 -8.72 -41.02 -11.23
N GLY A 621 -8.13 -41.10 -10.03
CA GLY A 621 -8.45 -42.10 -9.00
C GLY A 621 -9.87 -42.00 -8.45
N GLY A 622 -10.63 -40.94 -8.76
CA GLY A 622 -12.07 -40.87 -8.56
C GLY A 622 -12.57 -40.67 -7.13
N TRP A 623 -11.67 -40.59 -6.14
CA TRP A 623 -12.00 -40.44 -4.71
C TRP A 623 -12.86 -39.20 -4.42
N ARG A 624 -12.58 -38.08 -5.10
CA ARG A 624 -13.38 -36.85 -5.06
C ARG A 624 -13.57 -36.31 -6.48
N LYS A 625 -14.81 -36.27 -6.97
CA LYS A 625 -15.15 -35.59 -8.25
C LYS A 625 -15.13 -34.08 -8.05
N VAL A 626 -14.09 -33.42 -8.54
CA VAL A 626 -13.88 -31.97 -8.46
C VAL A 626 -13.27 -31.45 -9.76
N HIS A 627 -13.72 -30.29 -10.24
CA HIS A 627 -13.08 -29.62 -11.37
C HIS A 627 -11.91 -28.78 -10.87
N VAL A 628 -10.78 -28.84 -11.56
CA VAL A 628 -9.50 -28.30 -11.10
C VAL A 628 -8.78 -27.60 -12.24
N TYR A 629 -8.35 -26.36 -12.01
CA TYR A 629 -7.51 -25.59 -12.91
C TYR A 629 -6.08 -25.53 -12.37
N ILE A 630 -5.13 -26.08 -13.13
CA ILE A 630 -3.71 -26.04 -12.75
C ILE A 630 -3.15 -24.65 -13.06
N PHE A 631 -2.61 -23.99 -12.04
CA PHE A 631 -1.94 -22.70 -12.13
C PHE A 631 -0.42 -22.93 -12.18
N ALA A 632 0.34 -22.44 -13.16
CA ALA A 632 -0.03 -21.60 -14.31
C ALA A 632 0.25 -22.31 -15.65
N LEU A 633 -0.26 -21.77 -16.77
CA LEU A 633 0.09 -22.29 -18.10
C LEU A 633 1.54 -21.93 -18.48
N PHE A 634 1.93 -20.67 -18.29
CA PHE A 634 3.27 -20.16 -18.55
C PHE A 634 3.90 -19.61 -17.26
N ASP A 635 5.22 -19.50 -17.24
CA ASP A 635 5.90 -18.66 -16.27
C ASP A 635 5.65 -17.18 -16.53
N GLU A 636 5.24 -16.48 -15.48
CA GLU A 636 4.90 -15.06 -15.50
C GLU A 636 6.18 -14.25 -15.20
N ASP A 637 7.13 -14.26 -16.12
CA ASP A 637 8.47 -13.67 -15.95
C ASP A 637 8.47 -12.17 -15.57
N GLN A 638 7.49 -11.42 -16.07
CA GLN A 638 7.22 -10.01 -15.76
C GLN A 638 6.50 -9.77 -14.43
N LYS A 639 6.06 -10.81 -13.70
CA LYS A 639 5.31 -10.67 -12.45
C LYS A 639 6.17 -10.10 -11.32
N THR A 640 5.67 -9.05 -10.69
CA THR A 640 6.35 -8.38 -9.57
C THR A 640 6.11 -9.14 -8.26
N GLY A 641 7.18 -9.53 -7.58
CA GLY A 641 7.12 -10.25 -6.30
C GLY A 641 8.41 -11.03 -6.06
N ALA A 642 8.36 -11.97 -5.12
CA ALA A 642 9.40 -12.99 -4.95
C ALA A 642 9.51 -13.85 -6.23
N THR A 643 10.69 -14.39 -6.50
CA THR A 643 10.99 -15.22 -7.68
C THR A 643 10.03 -16.39 -7.83
N VAL A 644 9.56 -16.96 -6.70
CA VAL A 644 8.57 -18.06 -6.68
C VAL A 644 7.27 -17.72 -7.41
N GLU A 645 6.82 -16.46 -7.35
CA GLU A 645 5.56 -16.02 -7.99
C GLU A 645 5.56 -16.18 -9.50
N LYS A 646 6.75 -16.12 -10.11
CA LYS A 646 6.96 -16.22 -11.56
C LYS A 646 6.94 -17.65 -12.06
N HIS A 647 7.20 -18.64 -11.19
CA HIS A 647 7.65 -19.98 -11.59
C HIS A 647 6.62 -21.10 -11.45
N TRP A 648 5.32 -20.77 -11.46
CA TRP A 648 4.22 -21.73 -11.39
C TRP A 648 3.86 -22.37 -12.75
N GLY A 649 4.43 -21.91 -13.87
CA GLY A 649 4.07 -22.36 -15.21
C GLY A 649 4.36 -23.85 -15.49
N LEU A 650 3.50 -24.50 -16.26
CA LEU A 650 3.81 -25.77 -16.95
C LEU A 650 4.79 -25.56 -18.12
N LEU A 651 4.75 -24.36 -18.72
CA LEU A 651 5.66 -23.86 -19.75
C LEU A 651 6.57 -22.77 -19.19
N TYR A 652 7.76 -22.61 -19.76
CA TYR A 652 8.56 -21.38 -19.59
C TYR A 652 7.93 -20.22 -20.39
N GLY A 653 8.32 -18.97 -20.12
CA GLY A 653 7.78 -17.78 -20.81
C GLY A 653 8.00 -17.75 -22.33
N ASN A 654 8.95 -18.53 -22.86
CA ASN A 654 9.16 -18.73 -24.30
C ASN A 654 8.25 -19.83 -24.92
N GLY A 655 7.38 -20.45 -24.13
CA GLY A 655 6.46 -21.51 -24.54
C GLY A 655 7.04 -22.93 -24.58
N SER A 656 8.32 -23.16 -24.25
CA SER A 656 8.82 -24.53 -24.14
C SER A 656 8.31 -25.21 -22.86
N LYS A 657 8.02 -26.52 -22.92
CA LYS A 657 7.59 -27.30 -21.75
C LYS A 657 8.68 -27.36 -20.69
N LYS A 658 8.28 -27.31 -19.42
CA LYS A 658 9.15 -27.65 -18.28
C LYS A 658 9.26 -29.16 -18.05
N TYR A 659 8.15 -29.85 -18.26
CA TYR A 659 7.99 -31.30 -18.14
C TYR A 659 6.73 -31.74 -18.88
N ASP A 660 6.65 -33.03 -19.21
CA ASP A 660 5.42 -33.61 -19.75
C ASP A 660 4.42 -33.93 -18.64
N LEU A 661 3.17 -33.54 -18.87
CA LEU A 661 2.04 -33.82 -17.99
C LEU A 661 0.92 -34.44 -18.85
N ASN A 662 0.66 -35.73 -18.64
CA ASN A 662 -0.42 -36.43 -19.35
C ASN A 662 -1.76 -36.04 -18.72
N ILE A 663 -2.42 -35.01 -19.28
CA ILE A 663 -3.74 -34.49 -18.85
C ILE A 663 -4.90 -35.20 -19.59
N SER A 664 -4.65 -35.81 -20.76
CA SER A 664 -5.67 -36.40 -21.64
C SER A 664 -6.65 -37.32 -20.91
N PRO A 665 -7.94 -37.36 -21.26
CA PRO A 665 -8.83 -38.39 -20.72
C PRO A 665 -8.28 -39.79 -21.05
N PRO A 666 -8.53 -40.80 -20.20
CA PRO A 666 -8.30 -42.19 -20.61
C PRO A 666 -9.14 -42.49 -21.87
N VAL A 667 -8.54 -43.23 -22.79
CA VAL A 667 -9.16 -43.70 -24.04
C VAL A 667 -10.07 -44.89 -23.76
#